data_AF-A0A1J7IMW4-F1
#
_entry.id   AF-A0A1J7IMW4-F1
#
_cell.length_a   1.000
_cell.length_b   1.000
_cell.length_c   1.000
_cell.angle_alpha   90.00
_cell.angle_beta   90.00
_cell.angle_gamma   90.00
#
_symmetry.space_group_name_H-M   'P 1'
#
loop_
_entity.id
_entity.type
_entity.pdbx_description
1 polymer ?
#
loop_
_entity_poly.entity_id
_entity_poly.type
_entity_poly.pdbx_seq_one_letter_code
_entity_poly.pdbx_strand_id
1 'polypeptide(L)'
;MVVVINKEAGTSRNGEQSAVLHRHLNHQFLPLERAEGNYLYTAHGRKIFDGSGGPSVACLGWGNERVVDAVTKQLRSAPYCATIFFTTRVAEELGRFLVDSTNGHMARAYIVNSGSEAMEAAVKLARQFFLEKSSPEPQRTRFIARQQSYHGTTLGALAIGGHAYRREHFEPLLPQNVSHVSPCYAYRQQQTSETDEEYVARLARELEDEFQRMGPDTVCAFVAEPVVGAALGCVPSIPGYFKAVKAICDKYGALLILDEVMCGMGRTGTLHAWEQEGVAPDIQTIGKCLGGGYQPVSGVLASHRVVDALSGGSSVFVHGHTYQGHPVGCAAALEVQRIIQQDNLLENVKDMGLLLSKLLVEKLSSHPHVGDIRGRGLFWGIELVADKKTKAVFPSAAHVSMEICERGLSEAYSLSVYPAGGGGAEGLQGDAIIVSPPYTVTKEEIEMVVTTLARMINDYFEVGTMAVGLTNGRHAADEEARAEVDVLNSRLEKTTQLTKKIQASLGRLEATGKSVREVAGPLNGETKRLQTLSHNIDSVIASIERLRQPADSKNDEEQIIRMGPDKAGLSRYLDSIKRLNRALSNMKASNLRSTQQTMSELQRLVKSGNMALENHFDKILRAETPPAIEPLHFVTKKQPFPVLSQDKINRLGLVNSYVAGVYRESGGAAAPQESPVAKIYAEIRGPYLSGTLANLAQASVNTAKKKNDAIYKAETNGMKTYAEAMEGLFLAEYDNICNIFMRDDWGPVFQATCQAALMELGRTVRELNNHIKAHMHSDCYLAYEIVEIISNLSNNLESRTGELKASFAASLKPVRETAKSSLAELLDDTKRRVQNLQTLPADGAPIPIVSDTIQRLQTMVNFLRPISSIMISLGDGGWKSAAASRGGTGDAIPSLASFDVGADGKEIFAHYCTDTIDALMGALDARARALLQKKSVIGVFLANSVTIIERMIADSELASLLEGRLGVLDQWRKKATSFYTETCKDVSVHLFDVIHTNRSQRPPSGGGGMIDSASIMKALGSKDKEQIKAKFTAFNASFDDMVSRHRQYSMEREVRQMFAKDMQRLIEPLYNRFWDRYHEIDKGKGKYVKYDKAAIAAVFSSLY
;
A
#
# COMPACT_ATOMS: atom_id res chain seq x y z
N MET A 1 38.14 -1.18 -34.44
CA MET A 1 38.47 0.20 -34.01
C MET A 1 37.14 0.83 -33.62
N VAL A 2 36.89 0.92 -32.32
CA VAL A 2 35.60 1.34 -31.75
C VAL A 2 35.35 2.79 -32.16
N VAL A 3 34.30 3.04 -32.94
CA VAL A 3 33.78 4.40 -33.12
C VAL A 3 33.28 4.84 -31.76
N VAL A 4 34.12 5.58 -31.05
CA VAL A 4 33.72 6.31 -29.85
C VAL A 4 32.73 7.37 -30.35
N ILE A 5 31.45 7.05 -30.27
CA ILE A 5 30.38 8.05 -30.30
C ILE A 5 30.75 9.00 -29.17
N ASN A 6 31.10 10.25 -29.51
CA ASN A 6 31.26 11.32 -28.54
C ASN A 6 29.94 11.42 -27.79
N LYS A 7 29.87 10.80 -26.60
CA LYS A 7 28.82 11.04 -25.63
C LYS A 7 28.93 12.51 -25.26
N GLU A 8 28.06 13.33 -25.83
CA GLU A 8 27.87 14.68 -25.35
C GLU A 8 27.58 14.60 -23.86
N ALA A 9 28.41 15.27 -23.07
CA ALA A 9 28.33 15.28 -21.63
C ALA A 9 27.00 15.88 -21.21
N GLY A 10 26.04 15.02 -20.87
CA GLY A 10 24.86 15.43 -20.12
C GLY A 10 25.37 16.07 -18.83
N THR A 11 25.09 17.35 -18.67
CA THR A 11 25.48 18.11 -17.48
C THR A 11 24.76 17.56 -16.26
N SER A 12 25.35 16.59 -15.56
CA SER A 12 25.21 16.62 -14.11
C SER A 12 25.95 17.89 -13.69
N ARG A 13 25.25 18.81 -13.03
CA ARG A 13 25.95 19.86 -12.29
C ARG A 13 26.88 19.13 -11.32
N ASN A 14 28.18 19.22 -11.53
CA ASN A 14 29.23 18.79 -10.60
C ASN A 14 29.27 17.30 -10.18
N GLY A 15 29.22 16.32 -11.10
CA GLY A 15 29.62 14.94 -10.73
C GLY A 15 28.83 14.31 -9.57
N GLU A 16 27.69 14.89 -9.19
CA GLU A 16 26.78 14.35 -8.19
C GLU A 16 26.17 13.07 -8.76
N GLN A 17 26.25 12.00 -7.97
CA GLN A 17 25.57 10.75 -8.29
C GLN A 17 24.06 11.01 -8.23
N SER A 18 23.32 10.61 -9.27
CA SER A 18 21.86 10.81 -9.31
C SER A 18 21.21 10.15 -8.09
N ALA A 19 20.45 10.92 -7.31
CA ALA A 19 19.61 10.39 -6.23
C ALA A 19 18.38 9.62 -6.77
N VAL A 20 18.12 9.69 -8.08
CA VAL A 20 17.05 8.93 -8.72
C VAL A 20 17.55 7.51 -8.99
N LEU A 21 16.81 6.52 -8.49
CA LEU A 21 17.03 5.11 -8.82
C LEU A 21 16.58 4.83 -10.26
N HIS A 22 17.45 5.19 -11.21
CA HIS A 22 17.18 4.94 -12.61
C HIS A 22 17.15 3.44 -12.92
N ARG A 23 16.39 3.06 -13.97
CA ARG A 23 16.31 1.67 -14.46
C ARG A 23 17.69 1.05 -14.75
N HIS A 24 18.65 1.88 -15.16
CA HIS A 24 20.04 1.52 -15.31
C HIS A 24 20.90 2.54 -14.55
N LEU A 25 21.53 2.10 -13.45
CA LEU A 25 22.27 3.00 -12.54
C LEU A 25 23.49 3.66 -13.18
N ASN A 26 24.05 3.04 -14.22
CA ASN A 26 25.24 3.52 -14.92
C ASN A 26 24.92 4.19 -16.27
N HIS A 27 23.64 4.35 -16.60
CA HIS A 27 23.22 4.98 -17.85
C HIS A 27 22.98 6.47 -17.65
N GLN A 28 23.52 7.30 -18.55
CA GLN A 28 23.27 8.74 -18.57
C GLN A 28 22.07 9.04 -19.45
N PHE A 29 20.94 9.42 -18.83
CA PHE A 29 19.71 9.76 -19.55
C PHE A 29 19.77 11.19 -20.09
N LEU A 30 19.19 11.40 -21.27
CA LEU A 30 19.01 12.73 -21.85
C LEU A 30 17.98 13.53 -21.03
N PRO A 31 18.34 14.69 -20.46
CA PRO A 31 17.41 15.52 -19.69
C PRO A 31 16.37 16.17 -20.61
N LEU A 32 15.10 15.91 -20.34
CA LEU A 32 13.95 16.54 -20.99
C LEU A 32 13.62 17.86 -20.30
N GLU A 33 13.52 18.96 -21.05
CA GLU A 33 13.20 20.30 -20.52
C GLU A 33 11.72 20.66 -20.72
N ARG A 34 11.17 20.41 -21.92
CA ARG A 34 9.72 20.53 -22.18
C ARG A 34 9.28 19.62 -23.31
N ALA A 35 7.97 19.53 -23.50
CA ALA A 35 7.35 18.83 -24.62
C ALA A 35 6.17 19.66 -25.16
N GLU A 36 5.96 19.64 -26.47
CA GLU A 36 4.91 20.41 -27.15
C GLU A 36 4.52 19.72 -28.48
N GLY A 37 3.22 19.53 -28.70
CA GLY A 37 2.70 18.79 -29.85
C GLY A 37 3.27 17.39 -29.89
N ASN A 38 3.80 16.97 -31.05
CA ASN A 38 4.41 15.66 -31.24
C ASN A 38 5.91 15.62 -30.88
N TYR A 39 6.44 16.64 -30.20
CA TYR A 39 7.88 16.83 -30.02
C TYR A 39 8.31 16.97 -28.55
N LEU A 40 9.50 16.45 -28.28
CA LEU A 40 10.25 16.56 -27.04
C LEU A 40 11.42 17.53 -27.25
N TYR A 41 11.72 18.35 -26.24
CA TYR A 41 12.82 19.31 -26.26
C TYR A 41 13.78 19.03 -25.11
N THR A 42 15.04 18.74 -25.44
CA THR A 42 16.10 18.53 -24.45
C THR A 42 16.60 19.85 -23.86
N ALA A 43 17.31 19.79 -22.73
CA ALA A 43 17.92 20.96 -22.08
C ALA A 43 18.92 21.76 -22.96
N HIS A 44 19.31 21.23 -24.11
CA HIS A 44 20.19 21.89 -25.09
C HIS A 44 19.43 22.40 -26.32
N GLY A 45 18.09 22.43 -26.26
CA GLY A 45 17.23 22.90 -27.35
C GLY A 45 17.03 21.90 -28.50
N ARG A 46 17.51 20.65 -28.38
CA ARG A 46 17.30 19.63 -29.43
C ARG A 46 15.83 19.23 -29.47
N LYS A 47 15.25 19.32 -30.67
CA LYS A 47 13.88 18.90 -30.97
C LYS A 47 13.88 17.44 -31.44
N ILE A 48 13.18 16.57 -30.72
CA ILE A 48 13.08 15.12 -31.00
C ILE A 48 11.60 14.79 -31.26
N PHE A 49 11.30 14.10 -32.36
CA PHE A 49 9.94 13.61 -32.61
C PHE A 49 9.62 12.43 -31.69
N ASP A 50 8.47 12.49 -31.02
CA ASP A 50 8.00 11.41 -30.15
C ASP A 50 7.18 10.38 -30.95
N GLY A 51 7.89 9.41 -31.53
CA GLY A 51 7.31 8.34 -32.34
C GLY A 51 6.65 7.23 -31.52
N SER A 52 6.65 7.31 -30.19
CA SER A 52 6.11 6.25 -29.33
C SER A 52 5.21 6.73 -28.19
N GLY A 53 5.32 7.98 -27.74
CA GLY A 53 4.61 8.46 -26.55
C GLY A 53 5.08 7.75 -25.28
N GLY A 54 6.36 7.35 -25.21
CA GLY A 54 6.89 6.43 -24.20
C GLY A 54 6.35 5.01 -24.41
N PRO A 55 5.83 4.31 -23.38
CA PRO A 55 5.15 3.03 -23.57
C PRO A 55 3.72 3.23 -24.13
N SER A 56 3.56 4.04 -25.18
CA SER A 56 2.30 4.37 -25.88
C SER A 56 1.28 5.14 -25.04
N VAL A 57 1.72 6.13 -24.25
CA VAL A 57 0.88 6.91 -23.32
C VAL A 57 0.32 8.18 -23.94
N ALA A 58 1.17 9.00 -24.58
CA ALA A 58 0.81 10.34 -25.05
C ALA A 58 0.01 10.32 -26.36
N CYS A 59 -1.29 10.00 -26.28
CA CYS A 59 -2.18 9.87 -27.44
C CYS A 59 -2.51 11.19 -28.15
N LEU A 60 -2.52 12.32 -27.45
CA LEU A 60 -2.77 13.66 -28.03
C LEU A 60 -1.49 14.47 -28.28
N GLY A 61 -0.32 13.86 -28.06
CA GLY A 61 0.92 14.62 -27.88
C GLY A 61 0.90 15.45 -26.59
N TRP A 62 1.72 16.49 -26.56
CA TRP A 62 2.06 17.24 -25.35
C TRP A 62 1.51 18.67 -25.38
N GLY A 63 1.07 19.17 -24.22
CA GLY A 63 0.72 20.59 -24.04
C GLY A 63 -0.69 20.98 -24.52
N ASN A 64 -1.64 20.06 -24.58
CA ASN A 64 -3.03 20.39 -24.94
C ASN A 64 -3.70 21.26 -23.85
N GLU A 65 -3.99 22.52 -24.18
CA GLU A 65 -4.53 23.52 -23.24
C GLU A 65 -5.89 23.12 -22.65
N ARG A 66 -6.77 22.46 -23.43
CA ARG A 66 -8.10 22.04 -22.95
C ARG A 66 -7.98 21.07 -21.77
N VAL A 67 -7.05 20.12 -21.84
CA VAL A 67 -6.82 19.15 -20.77
C VAL A 67 -6.20 19.84 -19.54
N VAL A 68 -5.24 20.74 -19.76
CA VAL A 68 -4.62 21.54 -18.68
C VAL A 68 -5.65 22.38 -17.94
N ASP A 69 -6.56 23.02 -18.67
CA ASP A 69 -7.65 23.83 -18.11
C ASP A 69 -8.64 22.98 -17.30
N ALA A 70 -9.03 21.81 -17.82
CA ALA A 70 -9.91 20.88 -17.12
C ALA A 70 -9.31 20.40 -15.79
N VAL A 71 -8.03 20.02 -15.81
CA VAL A 71 -7.25 19.64 -14.62
C VAL A 71 -7.16 20.78 -13.62
N THR A 72 -6.78 21.98 -14.08
CA THR A 72 -6.63 23.17 -13.24
C THR A 72 -7.97 23.56 -12.60
N LYS A 73 -9.06 23.49 -13.36
CA LYS A 73 -10.41 23.75 -12.85
C LYS A 73 -10.78 22.76 -11.73
N GLN A 74 -10.52 21.47 -11.93
CA GLN A 74 -10.84 20.45 -10.92
C GLN A 74 -9.97 20.59 -9.66
N LEU A 75 -8.68 20.93 -9.81
CA LEU A 75 -7.78 21.20 -8.69
C LEU A 75 -8.28 22.35 -7.81
N ARG A 76 -8.86 23.40 -8.43
CA ARG A 76 -9.43 24.54 -7.70
C ARG A 76 -10.73 24.21 -6.97
N SER A 77 -11.50 23.21 -7.43
CA SER A 77 -12.79 22.85 -6.82
C SER A 77 -12.66 21.76 -5.75
N ALA A 78 -12.13 20.60 -6.13
CA ALA A 78 -11.99 19.44 -5.25
C ALA A 78 -10.83 18.58 -5.74
N PRO A 79 -9.61 18.80 -5.23
CA PRO A 79 -8.43 18.07 -5.68
C PRO A 79 -8.46 16.60 -5.25
N TYR A 80 -9.13 16.28 -4.13
CA TYR A 80 -9.24 14.94 -3.57
C TYR A 80 -10.66 14.65 -3.09
N CYS A 81 -11.07 13.38 -3.14
CA CYS A 81 -12.38 12.91 -2.70
C CYS A 81 -12.25 11.53 -2.06
N ALA A 82 -12.65 11.39 -0.80
CA ALA A 82 -12.68 10.09 -0.12
C ALA A 82 -13.91 9.28 -0.56
N THR A 83 -13.71 8.30 -1.45
CA THR A 83 -14.77 7.54 -2.14
C THR A 83 -15.65 6.70 -1.21
N ILE A 84 -15.24 6.48 0.03
CA ILE A 84 -16.06 5.82 1.06
C ILE A 84 -17.28 6.67 1.49
N PHE A 85 -17.20 8.00 1.37
CA PHE A 85 -18.27 8.92 1.78
C PHE A 85 -18.79 9.80 0.64
N PHE A 86 -17.94 10.10 -0.35
CA PHE A 86 -18.21 11.15 -1.33
C PHE A 86 -17.93 10.67 -2.76
N THR A 87 -18.68 11.23 -3.72
CA THR A 87 -18.39 11.15 -5.15
C THR A 87 -18.22 12.57 -5.72
N THR A 88 -17.69 12.67 -6.94
CA THR A 88 -17.61 13.94 -7.67
C THR A 88 -18.30 13.82 -9.00
N ARG A 89 -18.89 14.93 -9.48
CA ARG A 89 -19.56 14.98 -10.78
C ARG A 89 -18.66 14.50 -11.92
N VAL A 90 -17.37 14.86 -11.90
CA VAL A 90 -16.43 14.48 -12.96
C VAL A 90 -16.13 12.98 -12.98
N ALA A 91 -16.08 12.32 -11.81
CA ALA A 91 -15.93 10.87 -11.72
C ALA A 91 -17.18 10.15 -12.26
N GLU A 92 -18.38 10.62 -11.92
CA GLU A 92 -19.64 10.08 -12.45
C GLU A 92 -19.77 10.27 -13.97
N GLU A 93 -19.40 11.44 -14.49
CA GLU A 93 -19.42 11.73 -15.93
C GLU A 93 -18.43 10.85 -16.70
N LEU A 94 -17.20 10.65 -16.18
CA LEU A 94 -16.24 9.73 -16.77
C LEU A 94 -16.76 8.29 -16.77
N GLY A 95 -17.26 7.82 -15.62
CA GLY A 95 -17.81 6.47 -15.51
C GLY A 95 -18.96 6.24 -16.49
N ARG A 96 -19.82 7.25 -16.69
CA ARG A 96 -20.90 7.21 -17.68
C ARG A 96 -20.38 7.10 -19.11
N PHE A 97 -19.46 8.00 -19.49
CA PHE A 97 -18.86 8.01 -20.82
C PHE A 97 -18.26 6.64 -21.18
N LEU A 98 -17.49 6.05 -20.26
CA LEU A 98 -16.81 4.76 -20.48
C LEU A 98 -17.77 3.57 -20.57
N VAL A 99 -18.88 3.60 -19.84
CA VAL A 99 -19.89 2.53 -19.91
C VAL A 99 -20.70 2.66 -21.20
N ASP A 100 -21.16 3.87 -21.53
CA ASP A 100 -21.96 4.13 -22.72
C ASP A 100 -21.18 3.82 -24.01
N SER A 101 -19.86 4.01 -24.00
CA SER A 101 -19.00 3.71 -25.16
C SER A 101 -18.91 2.22 -25.50
N THR A 102 -19.37 1.34 -24.61
CA THR A 102 -19.35 -0.12 -24.83
C THR A 102 -20.63 -0.66 -25.47
N ASN A 103 -21.56 0.21 -25.90
CA ASN A 103 -22.82 -0.17 -26.53
C ASN A 103 -23.65 -1.19 -25.70
N GLY A 104 -23.62 -1.05 -24.37
CA GLY A 104 -24.39 -1.88 -23.44
C GLY A 104 -23.73 -3.19 -23.02
N HIS A 105 -22.46 -3.44 -23.39
CA HIS A 105 -21.73 -4.63 -22.93
C HIS A 105 -21.24 -4.52 -21.48
N MET A 106 -20.84 -3.32 -21.05
CA MET A 106 -20.35 -3.05 -19.68
C MET A 106 -21.39 -2.30 -18.86
N ALA A 107 -21.39 -2.49 -17.55
CA ALA A 107 -22.37 -1.92 -16.63
C ALA A 107 -21.79 -0.90 -15.64
N ARG A 108 -20.53 -1.08 -15.22
CA ARG A 108 -19.87 -0.22 -14.23
C ARG A 108 -18.39 -0.01 -14.56
N ALA A 109 -17.90 1.17 -14.22
CA ALA A 109 -16.49 1.54 -14.28
C ALA A 109 -15.93 1.72 -12.87
N TYR A 110 -14.71 1.24 -12.64
CA TYR A 110 -13.95 1.40 -11.40
C TYR A 110 -12.61 2.04 -11.74
N ILE A 111 -12.33 3.23 -11.20
CA ILE A 111 -11.20 4.09 -11.61
C ILE A 111 -10.05 4.03 -10.59
N VAL A 112 -8.83 3.83 -11.10
CA VAL A 112 -7.56 3.70 -10.36
C VAL A 112 -6.45 4.49 -11.06
N ASN A 113 -5.21 4.42 -10.58
CA ASN A 113 -4.13 5.32 -11.03
C ASN A 113 -3.12 4.65 -11.96
N SER A 114 -3.09 3.31 -12.02
CA SER A 114 -2.16 2.56 -12.87
C SER A 114 -2.77 1.27 -13.44
N GLY A 115 -2.18 0.76 -14.52
CA GLY A 115 -2.59 -0.52 -15.12
C GLY A 115 -2.38 -1.72 -14.19
N SER A 116 -1.31 -1.71 -13.40
CA SER A 116 -1.06 -2.76 -12.39
C SER A 116 -2.17 -2.77 -11.32
N GLU A 117 -2.59 -1.61 -10.84
CA GLU A 117 -3.76 -1.50 -9.92
C GLU A 117 -5.04 -2.02 -10.56
N ALA A 118 -5.28 -1.69 -11.85
CA ALA A 118 -6.46 -2.17 -12.56
C ALA A 118 -6.47 -3.70 -12.68
N MET A 119 -5.30 -4.32 -12.89
CA MET A 119 -5.19 -5.78 -12.96
C MET A 119 -5.40 -6.45 -11.60
N GLU A 120 -4.85 -5.90 -10.52
CA GLU A 120 -5.11 -6.38 -9.16
C GLU A 120 -6.61 -6.31 -8.81
N ALA A 121 -7.28 -5.22 -9.23
CA ALA A 121 -8.72 -5.07 -9.10
C ALA A 121 -9.48 -6.12 -9.93
N ALA A 122 -9.11 -6.32 -11.20
CA ALA A 122 -9.79 -7.25 -12.10
C ALA A 122 -9.71 -8.71 -11.60
N VAL A 123 -8.54 -9.16 -11.15
CA VAL A 123 -8.33 -10.52 -10.59
C VAL A 123 -9.15 -10.73 -9.33
N LYS A 124 -9.20 -9.74 -8.43
CA LYS A 124 -10.02 -9.80 -7.21
C LYS A 124 -11.51 -9.76 -7.51
N LEU A 125 -11.93 -8.93 -8.47
CA LEU A 125 -13.32 -8.86 -8.92
C LEU A 125 -13.77 -10.20 -9.52
N ALA A 126 -12.94 -10.83 -10.35
CA ALA A 126 -13.21 -12.15 -10.90
C ALA A 126 -13.35 -13.23 -9.81
N ARG A 127 -12.49 -13.19 -8.78
CA ARG A 127 -12.62 -14.09 -7.63
C ARG A 127 -13.90 -13.83 -6.84
N GLN A 128 -14.20 -12.57 -6.55
CA GLN A 128 -15.38 -12.19 -5.77
C GLN A 128 -16.69 -12.53 -6.50
N PHE A 129 -16.73 -12.38 -7.83
CA PHE A 129 -17.85 -12.83 -8.66
C PHE A 129 -18.30 -14.25 -8.30
N PHE A 130 -17.38 -15.23 -8.25
CA PHE A 130 -17.72 -16.63 -7.94
C PHE A 130 -18.11 -16.88 -6.49
N LEU A 131 -17.66 -16.03 -5.56
CA LEU A 131 -18.09 -16.09 -4.16
C LEU A 131 -19.51 -15.55 -3.98
N GLU A 132 -19.92 -14.62 -4.85
CA GLU A 132 -21.20 -13.91 -4.73
C GLU A 132 -22.29 -14.40 -5.69
N LYS A 133 -22.00 -15.39 -6.53
CA LYS A 133 -23.03 -16.12 -7.28
C LYS A 133 -24.08 -16.67 -6.32
N SER A 134 -25.33 -16.75 -6.79
CA SER A 134 -26.45 -17.37 -6.05
C SER A 134 -26.16 -18.80 -5.59
N SER A 135 -25.34 -19.54 -6.35
CA SER A 135 -24.67 -20.76 -5.92
C SER A 135 -23.16 -20.50 -5.88
N PRO A 136 -22.58 -20.20 -4.70
CA PRO A 136 -21.16 -19.87 -4.59
C PRO A 136 -20.23 -21.00 -5.03
N GLU A 137 -19.13 -20.65 -5.68
CA GLU A 137 -18.08 -21.56 -6.16
C GLU A 137 -16.72 -21.22 -5.51
N PRO A 138 -16.57 -21.46 -4.18
CA PRO A 138 -15.39 -21.04 -3.42
C PRO A 138 -14.09 -21.71 -3.87
N GLN A 139 -14.15 -22.84 -4.56
CA GLN A 139 -12.99 -23.54 -5.10
C GLN A 139 -12.32 -22.79 -6.29
N ARG A 140 -13.02 -21.85 -6.94
CA ARG A 140 -12.45 -21.06 -8.04
C ARG A 140 -11.43 -20.04 -7.56
N THR A 141 -10.16 -20.39 -7.69
CA THR A 141 -9.03 -19.60 -7.18
C THR A 141 -7.91 -19.44 -8.18
N ARG A 142 -7.99 -20.11 -9.34
CA ARG A 142 -6.90 -20.20 -10.31
C ARG A 142 -7.13 -19.30 -11.53
N PHE A 143 -6.06 -18.95 -12.22
CA PHE A 143 -6.11 -18.12 -13.44
C PHE A 143 -5.25 -18.76 -14.53
N ILE A 144 -5.68 -18.60 -15.78
CA ILE A 144 -4.90 -19.00 -16.96
C ILE A 144 -4.57 -17.73 -17.76
N ALA A 145 -3.31 -17.55 -18.12
CA ALA A 145 -2.85 -16.44 -18.96
C ALA A 145 -1.93 -16.94 -20.07
N ARG A 146 -1.29 -16.04 -20.83
CA ARG A 146 -0.37 -16.42 -21.92
C ARG A 146 1.09 -16.31 -21.50
N GLN A 147 1.93 -17.24 -21.95
CA GLN A 147 3.37 -17.28 -21.62
C GLN A 147 4.14 -16.02 -22.02
N GLN A 148 3.87 -15.39 -23.17
CA GLN A 148 4.51 -14.13 -23.57
C GLN A 148 3.52 -12.96 -23.43
N SER A 149 3.26 -12.54 -22.19
CA SER A 149 2.33 -11.46 -21.84
C SER A 149 2.87 -10.54 -20.75
N TYR A 150 2.35 -9.31 -20.68
CA TYR A 150 2.68 -8.36 -19.62
C TYR A 150 1.42 -7.64 -19.09
N HIS A 151 1.11 -7.88 -17.81
CA HIS A 151 -0.10 -7.37 -17.17
C HIS A 151 0.17 -6.42 -15.98
N GLY A 152 1.44 -6.12 -15.69
CA GLY A 152 1.84 -5.20 -14.62
C GLY A 152 3.08 -5.67 -13.85
N THR A 153 3.43 -4.95 -12.79
CA THR A 153 4.65 -5.19 -11.97
C THR A 153 4.36 -5.39 -10.48
N THR A 154 3.13 -5.22 -10.01
CA THR A 154 2.74 -5.63 -8.66
C THR A 154 2.69 -7.16 -8.57
N LEU A 155 2.81 -7.76 -7.39
CA LEU A 155 2.97 -9.21 -7.26
C LEU A 155 1.85 -10.03 -7.93
N GLY A 156 0.59 -9.62 -7.82
CA GLY A 156 -0.53 -10.30 -8.47
C GLY A 156 -0.51 -10.10 -9.98
N ALA A 157 -0.37 -8.86 -10.45
CA ALA A 157 -0.30 -8.54 -11.87
C ALA A 157 0.91 -9.18 -12.58
N LEU A 158 2.06 -9.24 -11.91
CA LEU A 158 3.29 -9.87 -12.40
C LEU A 158 3.14 -11.40 -12.49
N ALA A 159 2.43 -12.03 -11.56
CA ALA A 159 2.13 -13.47 -11.62
C ALA A 159 1.17 -13.84 -12.75
N ILE A 160 0.21 -12.96 -13.07
CA ILE A 160 -0.65 -13.09 -14.25
C ILE A 160 0.16 -12.96 -15.55
N GLY A 161 1.07 -11.98 -15.62
CA GLY A 161 2.00 -11.84 -16.75
C GLY A 161 2.88 -13.08 -16.95
N GLY A 162 3.31 -13.35 -18.18
CA GLY A 162 4.18 -14.49 -18.50
C GLY A 162 5.64 -14.12 -18.81
N HIS A 163 5.97 -12.83 -18.87
CA HIS A 163 7.30 -12.35 -19.25
C HIS A 163 8.42 -12.85 -18.32
N ALA A 164 9.14 -13.91 -18.73
CA ALA A 164 10.07 -14.65 -17.88
C ALA A 164 11.16 -13.79 -17.25
N TYR A 165 11.85 -12.95 -18.03
CA TYR A 165 12.90 -12.04 -17.52
C TYR A 165 12.41 -11.12 -16.37
N ARG A 166 11.16 -10.65 -16.42
CA ARG A 166 10.60 -9.77 -15.38
C ARG A 166 10.15 -10.54 -14.14
N ARG A 167 9.90 -11.85 -14.28
CA ARG A 167 9.41 -12.72 -13.21
C ARG A 167 10.52 -13.43 -12.46
N GLU A 168 11.58 -13.83 -13.15
CA GLU A 168 12.63 -14.74 -12.65
C GLU A 168 13.14 -14.38 -11.24
N HIS A 169 13.42 -13.10 -10.99
CA HIS A 169 13.93 -12.62 -9.70
C HIS A 169 12.89 -12.68 -8.56
N PHE A 170 11.61 -12.80 -8.89
CA PHE A 170 10.49 -12.71 -7.96
C PHE A 170 9.67 -14.00 -7.88
N GLU A 171 9.96 -15.05 -8.66
CA GLU A 171 9.22 -16.31 -8.68
C GLU A 171 8.88 -16.86 -7.28
N PRO A 172 9.79 -16.86 -6.28
CA PRO A 172 9.45 -17.31 -4.92
C PRO A 172 8.39 -16.48 -4.18
N LEU A 173 8.13 -15.24 -4.63
CA LEU A 173 7.13 -14.32 -4.09
C LEU A 173 5.81 -14.33 -4.87
N LEU A 174 5.80 -14.94 -6.07
CA LEU A 174 4.63 -14.94 -6.94
C LEU A 174 3.62 -16.02 -6.50
N PRO A 175 2.31 -15.69 -6.47
CA PRO A 175 1.26 -16.67 -6.26
C PRO A 175 1.33 -17.86 -7.23
N GLN A 176 1.19 -19.07 -6.70
CA GLN A 176 1.31 -20.33 -7.47
C GLN A 176 -0.03 -20.81 -8.07
N ASN A 177 -1.03 -19.93 -8.13
CA ASN A 177 -2.38 -20.21 -8.63
C ASN A 177 -2.62 -19.74 -10.07
N VAL A 178 -1.56 -19.39 -10.80
CA VAL A 178 -1.62 -18.97 -12.20
C VAL A 178 -0.87 -19.98 -13.06
N SER A 179 -1.46 -20.35 -14.20
CA SER A 179 -0.78 -21.10 -15.26
C SER A 179 -0.80 -20.36 -16.59
N HIS A 180 0.06 -20.79 -17.51
CA HIS A 180 0.29 -20.09 -18.78
C HIS A 180 0.23 -21.04 -19.97
N VAL A 181 -0.56 -20.65 -20.98
CA VAL A 181 -0.65 -21.33 -22.28
C VAL A 181 0.08 -20.53 -23.37
N SER A 182 0.30 -21.15 -24.52
CA SER A 182 0.95 -20.51 -25.66
C SER A 182 0.17 -19.27 -26.15
N PRO A 183 0.85 -18.19 -26.57
CA PRO A 183 0.23 -17.04 -27.19
C PRO A 183 -0.21 -17.35 -28.62
N CYS A 184 -1.12 -16.53 -29.14
CA CYS A 184 -1.39 -16.50 -30.58
C CYS A 184 -0.30 -15.70 -31.29
N TYR A 185 0.75 -16.39 -31.77
CA TYR A 185 1.92 -15.79 -32.42
C TYR A 185 2.31 -16.55 -33.67
N ALA A 186 1.50 -16.37 -34.72
CA ALA A 186 1.59 -17.11 -35.98
C ALA A 186 3.00 -17.10 -36.59
N TYR A 187 3.65 -15.93 -36.65
CA TYR A 187 4.99 -15.80 -37.24
C TYR A 187 6.01 -16.80 -36.66
N ARG A 188 5.95 -17.14 -35.37
CA ARG A 188 6.90 -18.09 -34.75
C ARG A 188 6.32 -19.48 -34.50
N GLN A 189 5.02 -19.59 -34.21
CA GLN A 189 4.44 -20.81 -33.66
C GLN A 189 3.49 -21.55 -34.62
N GLN A 190 3.05 -20.92 -35.71
CA GLN A 190 2.28 -21.60 -36.74
C GLN A 190 3.22 -22.47 -37.57
N GLN A 191 2.84 -23.73 -37.78
CA GLN A 191 3.63 -24.64 -38.60
C GLN A 191 3.45 -24.29 -40.08
N THR A 192 4.47 -24.51 -40.91
CA THR A 192 4.40 -24.20 -42.35
C THR A 192 3.26 -24.92 -43.08
N SER A 193 2.82 -26.07 -42.57
CA SER A 193 1.71 -26.87 -43.10
C SER A 193 0.34 -26.55 -42.48
N GLU A 194 0.28 -25.67 -41.48
CA GLU A 194 -0.91 -25.40 -40.67
C GLU A 194 -1.63 -24.14 -41.20
N THR A 195 -2.91 -24.26 -41.52
CA THR A 195 -3.79 -23.12 -41.83
C THR A 195 -4.06 -22.28 -40.58
N ASP A 196 -4.57 -21.06 -40.74
CA ASP A 196 -4.94 -20.20 -39.60
C ASP A 196 -6.01 -20.87 -38.73
N GLU A 197 -6.99 -21.52 -39.35
CA GLU A 197 -8.05 -22.25 -38.65
C GLU A 197 -7.51 -23.44 -37.84
N GLU A 198 -6.58 -24.21 -38.40
CA GLU A 198 -5.92 -25.31 -37.70
C GLU A 198 -5.07 -24.82 -36.53
N TYR A 199 -4.36 -23.69 -36.71
CA TYR A 199 -3.57 -23.07 -35.65
C TYR A 199 -4.44 -22.57 -34.50
N VAL A 200 -5.55 -21.90 -34.80
CA VAL A 200 -6.55 -21.51 -33.78
C VAL A 200 -7.09 -22.74 -33.06
N ALA A 201 -7.45 -23.80 -33.80
CA ALA A 201 -7.98 -25.02 -33.21
C ALA A 201 -6.97 -25.71 -32.27
N ARG A 202 -5.67 -25.66 -32.60
CA ARG A 202 -4.60 -26.18 -31.73
C ARG A 202 -4.46 -25.37 -30.44
N LEU A 203 -4.42 -24.03 -30.53
CA LEU A 203 -4.33 -23.17 -29.34
C LEU A 203 -5.59 -23.29 -28.46
N ALA A 204 -6.77 -23.43 -29.07
CA ALA A 204 -8.02 -23.67 -28.36
C ALA A 204 -7.97 -25.01 -27.60
N ARG A 205 -7.45 -26.06 -28.25
CA ARG A 205 -7.25 -27.36 -27.59
C ARG A 205 -6.28 -27.29 -26.43
N GLU A 206 -5.16 -26.59 -26.59
CA GLU A 206 -4.19 -26.37 -25.50
C GLU A 206 -4.82 -25.65 -24.30
N LEU A 207 -5.63 -24.62 -24.56
CA LEU A 207 -6.36 -23.93 -23.50
C LEU A 207 -7.36 -24.86 -22.78
N GLU A 208 -8.14 -25.62 -23.54
CA GLU A 208 -9.07 -26.62 -23.00
C GLU A 208 -8.34 -27.67 -22.14
N ASP A 209 -7.22 -28.22 -22.64
CA ASP A 209 -6.40 -29.18 -21.92
C ASP A 209 -5.86 -28.59 -20.61
N GLU A 210 -5.50 -27.31 -20.60
CA GLU A 210 -5.04 -26.60 -19.41
C GLU A 210 -6.17 -26.38 -18.39
N PHE A 211 -7.39 -26.07 -18.83
CA PHE A 211 -8.58 -26.06 -17.96
C PHE A 211 -8.80 -27.43 -17.31
N GLN A 212 -8.67 -28.52 -18.08
CA GLN A 212 -8.80 -29.89 -17.55
C GLN A 212 -7.70 -30.20 -16.54
N ARG A 213 -6.45 -29.87 -16.84
CA ARG A 213 -5.29 -30.11 -15.97
C ARG A 213 -5.40 -29.37 -14.64
N MET A 214 -5.88 -28.13 -14.68
CA MET A 214 -6.02 -27.28 -13.50
C MET A 214 -7.26 -27.64 -12.66
N GLY A 215 -8.20 -28.40 -13.20
CA GLY A 215 -9.53 -28.59 -12.63
C GLY A 215 -10.47 -27.50 -13.17
N PRO A 216 -11.38 -27.80 -14.11
CA PRO A 216 -12.15 -26.76 -14.81
C PRO A 216 -13.04 -25.91 -13.91
N ASP A 217 -13.48 -26.47 -12.79
CA ASP A 217 -14.28 -25.82 -11.75
C ASP A 217 -13.45 -24.98 -10.78
N THR A 218 -12.12 -24.91 -10.94
CA THR A 218 -11.21 -24.15 -10.07
C THR A 218 -10.66 -22.87 -10.71
N VAL A 219 -10.89 -22.66 -12.01
CA VAL A 219 -10.37 -21.52 -12.76
C VAL A 219 -11.36 -20.35 -12.73
N CYS A 220 -10.94 -19.18 -12.24
CA CYS A 220 -11.73 -17.95 -12.27
C CYS A 220 -11.83 -17.38 -13.68
N ALA A 221 -10.70 -17.20 -14.35
CA ALA A 221 -10.65 -16.48 -15.60
C ALA A 221 -9.47 -16.87 -16.50
N PHE A 222 -9.68 -16.64 -17.80
CA PHE A 222 -8.59 -16.52 -18.77
C PHE A 222 -8.27 -15.03 -18.99
N VAL A 223 -6.98 -14.68 -18.98
CA VAL A 223 -6.49 -13.29 -19.08
C VAL A 223 -5.59 -13.12 -20.29
N ALA A 224 -5.86 -12.10 -21.13
CA ALA A 224 -5.03 -11.81 -22.30
C ALA A 224 -5.09 -10.35 -22.74
N GLU A 225 -4.01 -9.85 -23.35
CA GLU A 225 -4.02 -8.61 -24.15
C GLU A 225 -4.53 -8.92 -25.58
N PRO A 226 -5.51 -8.19 -26.13
CA PRO A 226 -5.95 -8.36 -27.53
C PRO A 226 -4.83 -8.18 -28.55
N VAL A 227 -4.02 -7.13 -28.39
CA VAL A 227 -2.77 -6.91 -29.10
C VAL A 227 -1.66 -6.80 -28.07
N VAL A 228 -0.72 -7.73 -28.08
CA VAL A 228 0.33 -7.84 -27.06
C VAL A 228 1.34 -6.74 -27.27
N GLY A 229 1.50 -5.86 -26.29
CA GLY A 229 2.33 -4.67 -26.43
C GLY A 229 3.81 -4.95 -26.23
N ALA A 230 4.36 -4.47 -25.11
CA ALA A 230 5.80 -4.51 -24.86
C ALA A 230 6.39 -5.93 -24.73
N ALA A 231 5.59 -6.94 -24.41
CA ALA A 231 6.08 -8.31 -24.24
C ALA A 231 6.42 -8.99 -25.58
N LEU A 232 5.63 -8.73 -26.64
CA LEU A 232 5.80 -9.38 -27.94
C LEU A 232 5.98 -8.40 -29.10
N GLY A 233 6.03 -7.09 -28.86
CA GLY A 233 6.16 -6.11 -29.93
C GLY A 233 4.93 -6.06 -30.83
N CYS A 234 3.79 -5.66 -30.28
CA CYS A 234 2.53 -5.39 -30.99
C CYS A 234 1.96 -6.59 -31.77
N VAL A 235 2.02 -7.81 -31.22
CA VAL A 235 1.43 -9.01 -31.86
C VAL A 235 -0.10 -8.99 -31.73
N PRO A 236 -0.85 -8.91 -32.85
CA PRO A 236 -2.30 -9.14 -32.83
C PRO A 236 -2.61 -10.64 -32.86
N SER A 237 -3.80 -11.02 -32.39
CA SER A 237 -4.35 -12.35 -32.68
C SER A 237 -4.76 -12.51 -34.14
N ILE A 238 -4.68 -13.74 -34.64
CA ILE A 238 -5.28 -14.11 -35.93
C ILE A 238 -6.81 -14.22 -35.81
N PRO A 239 -7.55 -14.05 -36.92
CA PRO A 239 -9.01 -14.09 -36.91
C PRO A 239 -9.56 -15.37 -36.27
N GLY A 240 -10.60 -15.23 -35.44
CA GLY A 240 -11.28 -16.36 -34.80
C GLY A 240 -10.68 -16.84 -33.48
N TYR A 241 -9.44 -16.45 -33.13
CA TYR A 241 -8.79 -16.86 -31.87
C TYR A 241 -9.63 -16.51 -30.62
N PHE A 242 -10.01 -15.24 -30.44
CA PHE A 242 -10.77 -14.82 -29.26
C PHE A 242 -12.19 -15.40 -29.22
N LYS A 243 -12.79 -15.72 -30.37
CA LYS A 243 -14.07 -16.43 -30.43
C LYS A 243 -13.92 -17.85 -29.88
N ALA A 244 -12.84 -18.55 -30.24
CA ALA A 244 -12.54 -19.88 -29.70
C ALA A 244 -12.24 -19.83 -28.18
N VAL A 245 -11.44 -18.86 -27.73
CA VAL A 245 -11.17 -18.64 -26.29
C VAL A 245 -12.46 -18.37 -25.52
N LYS A 246 -13.33 -17.48 -26.01
CA LYS A 246 -14.59 -17.16 -25.33
C LYS A 246 -15.50 -18.38 -25.22
N ALA A 247 -15.58 -19.19 -26.28
CA ALA A 247 -16.35 -20.44 -26.26
C ALA A 247 -15.86 -21.41 -25.17
N ILE A 248 -14.55 -21.51 -24.94
CA ILE A 248 -13.96 -22.34 -23.88
C ILE A 248 -14.27 -21.74 -22.49
N CYS A 249 -14.08 -20.43 -22.30
CA CYS A 249 -14.43 -19.77 -21.04
C CYS A 249 -15.91 -19.99 -20.68
N ASP A 250 -16.80 -19.85 -21.67
CA ASP A 250 -18.24 -20.06 -21.49
C ASP A 250 -18.58 -21.52 -21.16
N LYS A 251 -17.94 -22.47 -21.84
CA LYS A 251 -18.10 -23.91 -21.60
C LYS A 251 -17.81 -24.27 -20.14
N TYR A 252 -16.78 -23.68 -19.54
CA TYR A 252 -16.36 -23.96 -18.17
C TYR A 252 -16.88 -22.96 -17.13
N GLY A 253 -17.67 -21.98 -17.56
CA GLY A 253 -18.21 -20.92 -16.70
C GLY A 253 -17.18 -19.93 -16.16
N ALA A 254 -15.95 -19.93 -16.69
CA ALA A 254 -14.90 -18.97 -16.37
C ALA A 254 -15.17 -17.59 -17.01
N LEU A 255 -14.54 -16.55 -16.49
CA LEU A 255 -14.62 -15.19 -17.05
C LEU A 255 -13.52 -14.97 -18.09
N LEU A 256 -13.79 -14.11 -19.07
CA LEU A 256 -12.79 -13.56 -19.97
C LEU A 256 -12.37 -12.16 -19.49
N ILE A 257 -11.09 -11.99 -19.16
CA ILE A 257 -10.50 -10.69 -18.84
C ILE A 257 -9.60 -10.25 -20.01
N LEU A 258 -9.91 -9.10 -20.61
CA LEU A 258 -9.07 -8.51 -21.64
C LEU A 258 -8.34 -7.28 -21.12
N ASP A 259 -7.01 -7.36 -21.17
CA ASP A 259 -6.13 -6.26 -20.80
C ASP A 259 -5.88 -5.34 -21.98
N GLU A 260 -6.56 -4.19 -21.97
CA GLU A 260 -6.45 -3.16 -22.98
C GLU A 260 -5.72 -1.91 -22.49
N VAL A 261 -4.96 -2.01 -21.40
CA VAL A 261 -4.19 -0.88 -20.86
C VAL A 261 -3.26 -0.28 -21.91
N MET A 262 -2.67 -1.08 -22.81
CA MET A 262 -1.78 -0.59 -23.88
C MET A 262 -2.45 -0.47 -25.25
N CYS A 263 -3.29 -1.44 -25.64
CA CYS A 263 -3.82 -1.55 -27.00
C CYS A 263 -5.22 -0.93 -27.19
N GLY A 264 -5.92 -0.60 -26.10
CA GLY A 264 -7.25 0.01 -26.16
C GLY A 264 -7.23 1.53 -26.20
N MET A 265 -8.38 2.11 -25.85
CA MET A 265 -8.64 3.55 -25.81
C MET A 265 -8.26 4.27 -27.12
N GLY A 266 -8.61 3.65 -28.25
CA GLY A 266 -8.41 4.23 -29.59
C GLY A 266 -7.14 3.79 -30.32
N ARG A 267 -6.16 3.22 -29.62
CA ARG A 267 -4.79 3.00 -30.14
C ARG A 267 -4.74 2.12 -31.38
N THR A 268 -5.62 1.12 -31.44
CA THR A 268 -5.72 0.13 -32.53
C THR A 268 -6.72 0.52 -33.61
N GLY A 269 -7.33 1.71 -33.55
CA GLY A 269 -8.29 2.23 -34.55
C GLY A 269 -9.76 2.11 -34.15
N THR A 270 -10.06 1.40 -33.07
CA THR A 270 -11.36 1.39 -32.38
C THR A 270 -11.17 1.78 -30.92
N LEU A 271 -12.24 2.26 -30.26
CA LEU A 271 -12.10 2.74 -28.89
C LEU A 271 -11.75 1.59 -27.94
N HIS A 272 -12.43 0.45 -28.09
CA HIS A 272 -12.07 -0.79 -27.43
C HIS A 272 -11.50 -1.77 -28.46
N ALA A 273 -10.35 -2.38 -28.19
CA ALA A 273 -9.67 -3.26 -29.15
C ALA A 273 -10.49 -4.53 -29.44
N TRP A 274 -11.23 -5.03 -28.45
CA TRP A 274 -12.11 -6.19 -28.59
C TRP A 274 -13.24 -6.02 -29.61
N GLU A 275 -13.60 -4.77 -29.98
CA GLU A 275 -14.59 -4.50 -31.03
C GLU A 275 -14.18 -5.12 -32.38
N GLN A 276 -12.89 -5.12 -32.68
CA GLN A 276 -12.34 -5.73 -33.91
C GLN A 276 -12.31 -7.25 -33.85
N GLU A 277 -12.33 -7.85 -32.66
CA GLU A 277 -12.43 -9.30 -32.45
C GLU A 277 -13.90 -9.78 -32.51
N GLY A 278 -14.86 -8.88 -32.30
CA GLY A 278 -16.28 -9.19 -32.18
C GLY A 278 -16.60 -9.98 -30.92
N VAL A 279 -15.81 -9.83 -29.85
CA VAL A 279 -15.94 -10.60 -28.60
C VAL A 279 -15.78 -9.65 -27.41
N ALA A 280 -16.89 -9.27 -26.76
CA ALA A 280 -16.83 -8.49 -25.53
C ALA A 280 -16.33 -9.35 -24.34
N PRO A 281 -15.42 -8.84 -23.50
CA PRO A 281 -14.98 -9.53 -22.29
C PRO A 281 -16.00 -9.40 -21.15
N ASP A 282 -15.86 -10.22 -20.11
CA ASP A 282 -16.63 -10.04 -18.87
C ASP A 282 -16.06 -8.89 -18.02
N ILE A 283 -14.73 -8.68 -18.10
CA ILE A 283 -13.98 -7.61 -17.43
C ILE A 283 -12.93 -7.05 -18.40
N GLN A 284 -12.86 -5.72 -18.54
CA GLN A 284 -11.85 -5.03 -19.35
C GLN A 284 -11.00 -4.12 -18.47
N THR A 285 -9.68 -4.13 -18.64
CA THR A 285 -8.80 -3.11 -18.03
C THR A 285 -8.36 -2.07 -19.05
N ILE A 286 -8.33 -0.80 -18.63
CA ILE A 286 -8.02 0.36 -19.48
C ILE A 286 -7.00 1.29 -18.78
N GLY A 287 -6.28 2.09 -19.55
CA GLY A 287 -5.25 3.00 -19.04
C GLY A 287 -4.57 3.78 -20.15
N LYS A 288 -3.35 4.27 -19.89
CA LYS A 288 -2.47 4.96 -20.86
C LYS A 288 -3.18 6.03 -21.69
N CYS A 289 -3.64 5.67 -22.90
CA CYS A 289 -4.36 6.57 -23.80
C CYS A 289 -5.69 7.08 -23.20
N LEU A 290 -6.19 6.45 -22.13
CA LEU A 290 -7.30 6.96 -21.30
C LEU A 290 -7.06 8.40 -20.83
N GLY A 291 -5.89 8.66 -20.22
CA GLY A 291 -5.52 9.97 -19.67
C GLY A 291 -4.47 10.75 -20.45
N GLY A 292 -3.93 10.16 -21.53
CA GLY A 292 -3.01 10.83 -22.45
C GLY A 292 -1.68 11.30 -21.85
N GLY A 293 -1.33 10.87 -20.64
CA GLY A 293 -0.09 11.27 -19.94
C GLY A 293 -0.19 12.56 -19.12
N TYR A 294 -1.36 13.21 -19.07
CA TYR A 294 -1.56 14.44 -18.29
C TYR A 294 -1.72 14.19 -16.78
N GLN A 295 -2.24 13.00 -16.42
CA GLN A 295 -2.39 12.55 -15.03
C GLN A 295 -2.42 11.01 -14.99
N PRO A 296 -1.83 10.35 -13.96
CA PRO A 296 -1.98 8.90 -13.77
C PRO A 296 -3.45 8.47 -13.62
N VAL A 297 -3.95 7.69 -14.58
CA VAL A 297 -5.34 7.19 -14.55
C VAL A 297 -5.48 5.91 -15.36
N SER A 298 -6.22 4.97 -14.79
CA SER A 298 -6.56 3.65 -15.33
C SER A 298 -7.94 3.22 -14.80
N GLY A 299 -8.47 2.12 -15.30
CA GLY A 299 -9.75 1.63 -14.81
C GLY A 299 -10.08 0.19 -15.19
N VAL A 300 -11.16 -0.30 -14.60
CA VAL A 300 -11.78 -1.59 -14.87
C VAL A 300 -13.22 -1.33 -15.31
N LEU A 301 -13.63 -1.92 -16.44
CA LEU A 301 -15.03 -1.99 -16.85
C LEU A 301 -15.53 -3.41 -16.59
N ALA A 302 -16.67 -3.52 -15.94
CA ALA A 302 -17.28 -4.80 -15.59
C ALA A 302 -18.63 -4.97 -16.28
N SER A 303 -18.85 -6.14 -16.87
CA SER A 303 -20.10 -6.51 -17.53
C SER A 303 -21.27 -6.60 -16.56
N HIS A 304 -22.50 -6.56 -17.12
CA HIS A 304 -23.73 -6.79 -16.35
C HIS A 304 -23.66 -8.09 -15.54
N ARG A 305 -23.20 -9.18 -16.16
CA ARG A 305 -23.05 -10.50 -15.50
C ARG A 305 -22.25 -10.41 -14.19
N VAL A 306 -21.14 -9.67 -14.19
CA VAL A 306 -20.29 -9.52 -13.01
C VAL A 306 -20.96 -8.62 -11.96
N VAL A 307 -21.48 -7.46 -12.38
CA VAL A 307 -22.13 -6.49 -11.49
C VAL A 307 -23.39 -7.04 -10.85
N ASP A 308 -24.19 -7.81 -11.58
CA ASP A 308 -25.42 -8.42 -11.10
C ASP A 308 -25.14 -9.48 -10.04
N ALA A 309 -24.06 -10.26 -10.19
CA ALA A 309 -23.64 -11.21 -9.16
C ALA A 309 -23.23 -10.49 -7.87
N LEU A 310 -22.44 -9.41 -7.96
CA LEU A 310 -22.10 -8.62 -6.77
C LEU A 310 -23.33 -8.00 -6.12
N SER A 311 -24.24 -7.44 -6.94
CA SER A 311 -25.47 -6.82 -6.46
C SER A 311 -26.41 -7.83 -5.79
N GLY A 312 -26.45 -9.07 -6.30
CA GLY A 312 -27.21 -10.17 -5.70
C GLY A 312 -26.56 -10.79 -4.45
N GLY A 313 -25.27 -10.54 -4.23
CA GLY A 313 -24.49 -11.00 -3.09
C GLY A 313 -24.34 -9.93 -2.01
N SER A 314 -23.11 -9.42 -1.83
CA SER A 314 -22.80 -8.47 -0.76
C SER A 314 -23.14 -7.01 -1.11
N SER A 315 -23.35 -6.72 -2.40
CA SER A 315 -23.47 -5.37 -2.96
C SER A 315 -22.24 -4.49 -2.72
N VAL A 316 -21.08 -5.09 -2.44
CA VAL A 316 -19.82 -4.38 -2.17
C VAL A 316 -18.71 -4.99 -3.00
N PHE A 317 -17.88 -4.19 -3.66
CA PHE A 317 -16.62 -4.67 -4.19
C PHE A 317 -15.52 -4.49 -3.13
N VAL A 318 -14.93 -5.59 -2.64
CA VAL A 318 -13.96 -5.56 -1.52
C VAL A 318 -12.56 -5.24 -2.05
N HIS A 319 -12.41 -4.02 -2.55
CA HIS A 319 -11.17 -3.49 -3.08
C HIS A 319 -11.21 -1.95 -3.06
N GLY A 320 -10.64 -1.34 -2.02
CA GLY A 320 -10.56 0.12 -1.89
C GLY A 320 -9.12 0.61 -1.86
N HIS A 321 -8.85 1.77 -2.50
CA HIS A 321 -7.54 2.44 -2.48
C HIS A 321 -7.66 3.92 -2.10
N THR A 322 -6.62 4.46 -1.46
CA THR A 322 -6.60 5.86 -1.00
C THR A 322 -6.90 6.88 -2.11
N TYR A 323 -6.37 6.65 -3.32
CA TYR A 323 -6.53 7.53 -4.48
C TYR A 323 -7.48 6.95 -5.55
N GLN A 324 -8.32 5.98 -5.19
CA GLN A 324 -9.36 5.48 -6.08
C GLN A 324 -10.27 6.64 -6.53
N GLY A 325 -10.63 6.68 -7.82
CA GLY A 325 -11.52 7.70 -8.34
C GLY A 325 -11.01 9.14 -8.17
N HIS A 326 -9.68 9.35 -8.19
CA HIS A 326 -9.08 10.67 -7.99
C HIS A 326 -9.69 11.72 -8.95
N PRO A 327 -10.34 12.79 -8.45
CA PRO A 327 -11.12 13.70 -9.30
C PRO A 327 -10.31 14.36 -10.41
N VAL A 328 -9.05 14.74 -10.11
CA VAL A 328 -8.14 15.36 -11.11
C VAL A 328 -7.79 14.40 -12.25
N GLY A 329 -7.52 13.12 -11.94
CA GLY A 329 -7.28 12.09 -12.96
C GLY A 329 -8.54 11.82 -13.79
N CYS A 330 -9.71 11.84 -13.16
CA CYS A 330 -10.99 11.71 -13.85
C CYS A 330 -11.24 12.89 -14.81
N ALA A 331 -10.91 14.12 -14.41
CA ALA A 331 -11.03 15.31 -15.25
C ALA A 331 -10.13 15.25 -16.48
N ALA A 332 -8.86 14.85 -16.29
CA ALA A 332 -7.91 14.66 -17.39
C ALA A 332 -8.43 13.59 -18.38
N ALA A 333 -8.80 12.42 -17.88
CA ALA A 333 -9.30 11.33 -18.72
C ALA A 333 -10.55 11.73 -19.51
N LEU A 334 -11.53 12.34 -18.84
CA LEU A 334 -12.78 12.75 -19.48
C LEU A 334 -12.54 13.76 -20.60
N GLU A 335 -11.66 14.75 -20.39
CA GLU A 335 -11.37 15.74 -21.43
C GLU A 335 -10.56 15.14 -22.60
N VAL A 336 -9.60 14.25 -22.31
CA VAL A 336 -8.86 13.52 -23.36
C VAL A 336 -9.83 12.72 -24.24
N GLN A 337 -10.75 11.96 -23.64
CA GLN A 337 -11.70 11.16 -24.41
C GLN A 337 -12.71 12.04 -25.18
N ARG A 338 -13.13 13.18 -24.62
CA ARG A 338 -13.96 14.17 -25.33
C ARG A 338 -13.25 14.73 -26.56
N ILE A 339 -11.96 15.07 -26.45
CA ILE A 339 -11.16 15.54 -27.58
C ILE A 339 -11.10 14.47 -28.67
N ILE A 340 -10.77 13.22 -28.31
CA ILE A 340 -10.71 12.10 -29.26
C ILE A 340 -12.02 11.94 -30.04
N GLN A 341 -13.16 12.04 -29.34
CA GLN A 341 -14.49 11.91 -29.96
C GLN A 341 -14.86 13.13 -30.80
N GLN A 342 -14.69 14.34 -30.28
CA GLN A 342 -15.12 15.59 -30.92
C GLN A 342 -14.30 15.94 -32.16
N ASP A 343 -12.98 15.67 -32.09
CA ASP A 343 -12.05 15.97 -33.17
C ASP A 343 -11.90 14.79 -34.15
N ASN A 344 -12.70 13.72 -33.97
CA ASN A 344 -12.73 12.52 -34.81
C ASN A 344 -11.36 11.86 -34.99
N LEU A 345 -10.56 11.81 -33.93
CA LEU A 345 -9.17 11.36 -34.01
C LEU A 345 -9.03 9.86 -34.32
N LEU A 346 -10.04 9.04 -34.00
CA LEU A 346 -10.00 7.62 -34.32
C LEU A 346 -9.99 7.34 -35.83
N GLU A 347 -10.59 8.21 -36.64
CA GLU A 347 -10.51 8.06 -38.08
C GLU A 347 -9.09 8.33 -38.58
N ASN A 348 -8.44 9.36 -38.03
CA ASN A 348 -7.03 9.62 -38.33
C ASN A 348 -6.12 8.45 -37.90
N VAL A 349 -6.41 7.78 -36.77
CA VAL A 349 -5.68 6.57 -36.35
C VAL A 349 -5.77 5.45 -37.40
N LYS A 350 -6.93 5.26 -38.02
CA LYS A 350 -7.11 4.25 -39.08
C LYS A 350 -6.34 4.65 -40.34
N ASP A 351 -6.54 5.87 -40.82
CA ASP A 351 -5.94 6.36 -42.06
C ASP A 351 -4.41 6.41 -41.99
N MET A 352 -3.87 7.02 -40.93
CA MET A 352 -2.42 7.09 -40.72
C MET A 352 -1.83 5.73 -40.35
N GLY A 353 -2.60 4.87 -39.69
CA GLY A 353 -2.21 3.48 -39.42
C GLY A 353 -2.03 2.65 -40.70
N LEU A 354 -2.94 2.79 -41.66
CA LEU A 354 -2.83 2.16 -42.98
C LEU A 354 -1.59 2.66 -43.72
N LEU A 355 -1.35 3.98 -43.73
CA LEU A 355 -0.15 4.56 -44.33
C LEU A 355 1.14 4.05 -43.66
N LEU A 356 1.19 4.07 -42.33
CA LEU A 356 2.34 3.63 -41.53
C LEU A 356 2.69 2.17 -41.86
N SER A 357 1.70 1.29 -41.86
CA SER A 357 1.89 -0.13 -42.18
C SER A 357 2.48 -0.35 -43.57
N LYS A 358 1.92 0.33 -44.58
CA LYS A 358 2.37 0.24 -45.98
C LYS A 358 3.83 0.66 -46.11
N LEU A 359 4.19 1.80 -45.54
CA LEU A 359 5.53 2.35 -45.65
C LEU A 359 6.57 1.51 -44.87
N LEU A 360 6.22 1.00 -43.68
CA LEU A 360 7.11 0.11 -42.93
C LEU A 360 7.42 -1.15 -43.75
N VAL A 361 6.40 -1.78 -44.34
CA VAL A 361 6.60 -2.95 -45.21
C VAL A 361 7.45 -2.59 -46.43
N GLU A 362 7.14 -1.49 -47.12
CA GLU A 362 7.88 -1.05 -48.32
C GLU A 362 9.38 -0.84 -48.03
N LYS A 363 9.72 -0.23 -46.90
CA LYS A 363 11.11 0.15 -46.58
C LYS A 363 11.92 -0.93 -45.88
N LEU A 364 11.26 -1.78 -45.08
CA LEU A 364 11.97 -2.69 -44.17
C LEU A 364 11.78 -4.18 -44.47
N SER A 365 10.77 -4.57 -45.24
CA SER A 365 10.48 -6.01 -45.47
C SER A 365 11.61 -6.76 -46.18
N SER A 366 12.41 -6.09 -47.01
CA SER A 366 13.57 -6.70 -47.69
C SER A 366 14.82 -6.76 -46.82
N HIS A 367 14.83 -6.12 -45.65
CA HIS A 367 16.02 -6.05 -44.80
C HIS A 367 16.36 -7.43 -44.20
N PRO A 368 17.62 -7.90 -44.26
CA PRO A 368 18.00 -9.26 -43.84
C PRO A 368 17.79 -9.52 -42.34
N HIS A 369 17.79 -8.46 -41.53
CA HIS A 369 17.60 -8.55 -40.07
C HIS A 369 16.18 -8.14 -39.61
N VAL A 370 15.24 -7.89 -40.52
CA VAL A 370 13.83 -7.64 -40.16
C VAL A 370 13.03 -8.91 -40.41
N GLY A 371 12.60 -9.55 -39.33
CA GLY A 371 11.89 -10.82 -39.38
C GLY A 371 10.41 -10.66 -39.69
N ASP A 372 9.75 -9.75 -38.97
CA ASP A 372 8.31 -9.55 -39.04
C ASP A 372 7.91 -8.09 -38.75
N ILE A 373 6.85 -7.62 -39.40
CA ILE A 373 6.28 -6.27 -39.25
C ILE A 373 4.78 -6.42 -39.04
N ARG A 374 4.29 -6.01 -37.87
CA ARG A 374 2.94 -6.36 -37.41
C ARG A 374 2.32 -5.29 -36.52
N GLY A 375 1.01 -5.21 -36.48
CA GLY A 375 0.29 -4.23 -35.67
C GLY A 375 -1.10 -3.93 -36.17
N ARG A 376 -1.76 -2.96 -35.52
CA ARG A 376 -3.07 -2.41 -35.91
C ARG A 376 -3.12 -0.91 -35.57
N GLY A 377 -3.88 -0.13 -36.34
CA GLY A 377 -3.99 1.33 -36.13
C GLY A 377 -2.62 2.01 -36.08
N LEU A 378 -2.36 2.81 -35.04
CA LEU A 378 -1.06 3.44 -34.78
C LEU A 378 -0.26 2.66 -33.71
N PHE A 379 -0.24 1.34 -33.79
CA PHE A 379 0.49 0.47 -32.86
C PHE A 379 1.19 -0.67 -33.58
N TRP A 380 2.43 -0.42 -33.99
CA TRP A 380 3.21 -1.31 -34.87
C TRP A 380 4.53 -1.73 -34.26
N GLY A 381 4.86 -3.01 -34.39
CA GLY A 381 6.11 -3.64 -33.98
C GLY A 381 6.92 -4.11 -35.17
N ILE A 382 8.23 -3.90 -35.11
CA ILE A 382 9.22 -4.38 -36.08
C ILE A 382 10.14 -5.34 -35.34
N GLU A 383 10.07 -6.62 -35.67
CA GLU A 383 10.90 -7.65 -35.06
C GLU A 383 12.23 -7.81 -35.77
N LEU A 384 13.30 -7.82 -34.98
CA LEU A 384 14.68 -7.92 -35.42
C LEU A 384 15.21 -9.34 -35.16
N VAL A 385 15.87 -9.91 -36.18
CA VAL A 385 16.39 -11.29 -36.16
C VAL A 385 17.81 -11.34 -36.72
N ALA A 386 18.63 -12.24 -36.19
CA ALA A 386 19.96 -12.50 -36.69
C ALA A 386 19.92 -13.11 -38.10
N ASP A 387 18.95 -13.99 -38.36
CA ASP A 387 18.70 -14.57 -39.67
C ASP A 387 17.19 -14.67 -39.96
N LYS A 388 16.77 -14.09 -41.08
CA LYS A 388 15.35 -14.00 -41.47
C LYS A 388 14.73 -15.34 -41.86
N LYS A 389 15.50 -16.25 -42.48
CA LYS A 389 14.96 -17.53 -42.97
C LYS A 389 14.67 -18.50 -41.82
N THR A 390 15.62 -18.59 -40.90
CA THR A 390 15.57 -19.45 -39.71
C THR A 390 14.83 -18.78 -38.54
N LYS A 391 14.59 -17.47 -38.61
CA LYS A 391 14.00 -16.64 -37.55
C LYS A 391 14.87 -16.61 -36.28
N ALA A 392 16.17 -16.90 -36.42
CA ALA A 392 17.12 -16.92 -35.31
C ALA A 392 17.20 -15.55 -34.65
N VAL A 393 17.12 -15.50 -33.32
CA VAL A 393 17.22 -14.25 -32.54
C VAL A 393 18.67 -13.81 -32.37
N PHE A 394 18.88 -12.52 -32.08
CA PHE A 394 20.19 -12.04 -31.63
C PHE A 394 20.47 -12.50 -30.18
N PRO A 395 21.75 -12.68 -29.80
CA PRO A 395 22.11 -12.91 -28.40
C PRO A 395 21.65 -11.75 -27.51
N SER A 396 21.03 -12.02 -26.36
CA SER A 396 20.48 -10.97 -25.47
C SER A 396 21.50 -9.91 -25.03
N ALA A 397 22.78 -10.27 -24.95
CA ALA A 397 23.87 -9.36 -24.60
C ALA A 397 24.16 -8.28 -25.67
N ALA A 398 23.63 -8.46 -26.90
CA ALA A 398 23.79 -7.48 -27.98
C ALA A 398 22.84 -6.28 -27.84
N HIS A 399 21.76 -6.40 -27.07
CA HIS A 399 20.81 -5.32 -26.78
C HIS A 399 20.34 -4.53 -28.03
N VAL A 400 20.14 -5.23 -29.16
CA VAL A 400 19.99 -4.63 -30.50
C VAL A 400 18.87 -3.60 -30.56
N SER A 401 17.67 -3.94 -30.06
CA SER A 401 16.53 -3.02 -30.05
C SER A 401 16.81 -1.77 -29.22
N MET A 402 17.49 -1.91 -28.08
CA MET A 402 17.85 -0.80 -27.20
C MET A 402 18.90 0.11 -27.85
N GLU A 403 19.98 -0.45 -28.41
CA GLU A 403 21.02 0.34 -29.09
C GLU A 403 20.47 1.14 -30.28
N ILE A 404 19.55 0.56 -31.07
CA ILE A 404 18.89 1.26 -32.17
C ILE A 404 18.03 2.42 -31.63
N CYS A 405 17.22 2.18 -30.59
CA CYS A 405 16.38 3.22 -29.99
C CYS A 405 17.22 4.36 -29.39
N GLU A 406 18.32 4.04 -28.69
CA GLU A 406 19.28 5.03 -28.18
C GLU A 406 19.92 5.85 -29.30
N ARG A 407 20.30 5.20 -30.40
CA ARG A 407 20.84 5.87 -31.58
C ARG A 407 19.83 6.85 -32.18
N GLY A 408 18.54 6.52 -32.16
CA GLY A 408 17.45 7.40 -32.61
C GLY A 408 17.40 8.75 -31.89
N LEU A 409 17.84 8.82 -30.63
CA LEU A 409 17.86 10.06 -29.84
C LEU A 409 19.04 10.98 -30.16
N SER A 410 19.99 10.53 -30.97
CA SER A 410 21.10 11.37 -31.44
C SER A 410 20.62 12.43 -32.42
N GLU A 411 21.40 13.52 -32.56
CA GLU A 411 21.08 14.64 -33.44
C GLU A 411 20.84 14.21 -34.89
N ALA A 412 21.54 13.16 -35.36
CA ALA A 412 21.43 12.65 -36.72
C ALA A 412 20.01 12.14 -37.06
N TYR A 413 19.26 11.61 -36.09
CA TYR A 413 17.93 11.03 -36.32
C TYR A 413 16.82 11.79 -35.62
N SER A 414 17.04 12.26 -34.39
CA SER A 414 16.06 13.02 -33.60
C SER A 414 14.66 12.36 -33.55
N LEU A 415 14.63 11.03 -33.40
CA LEU A 415 13.41 10.22 -33.35
C LEU A 415 13.42 9.32 -32.11
N SER A 416 12.39 9.42 -31.28
CA SER A 416 12.16 8.52 -30.16
C SER A 416 11.20 7.39 -30.55
N VAL A 417 11.64 6.14 -30.38
CA VAL A 417 10.85 4.91 -30.56
C VAL A 417 11.04 4.00 -29.34
N TYR A 418 10.17 3.00 -29.17
CA TYR A 418 10.14 2.22 -27.93
C TYR A 418 10.74 0.81 -28.12
N PRO A 419 11.73 0.39 -27.32
CA PRO A 419 12.28 -0.96 -27.40
C PRO A 419 11.36 -1.98 -26.71
N ALA A 420 11.12 -3.10 -27.36
CA ALA A 420 10.43 -4.27 -26.82
C ALA A 420 11.39 -5.47 -26.88
N GLY A 421 12.01 -5.79 -25.75
CA GLY A 421 13.01 -6.86 -25.65
C GLY A 421 12.67 -7.90 -24.58
N GLY A 422 13.16 -9.12 -24.77
CA GLY A 422 13.15 -10.17 -23.75
C GLY A 422 11.86 -10.99 -23.61
N GLY A 423 10.90 -10.82 -24.54
CA GLY A 423 9.67 -11.62 -24.57
C GLY A 423 9.36 -12.28 -25.93
N GLY A 424 10.33 -12.30 -26.87
CA GLY A 424 10.18 -12.89 -28.21
C GLY A 424 10.25 -14.43 -28.24
N ALA A 425 11.29 -14.99 -28.87
CA ALA A 425 11.47 -16.44 -28.96
C ALA A 425 11.55 -17.08 -27.55
N GLU A 426 10.67 -18.04 -27.30
CA GLU A 426 10.55 -18.79 -26.03
C GLU A 426 10.36 -17.91 -24.78
N GLY A 427 10.00 -16.62 -24.95
CA GLY A 427 9.73 -15.71 -23.83
C GLY A 427 10.97 -15.24 -23.05
N LEU A 428 12.18 -15.51 -23.55
CA LEU A 428 13.46 -15.17 -22.92
C LEU A 428 14.34 -14.26 -23.78
N GLN A 429 14.21 -14.33 -25.10
CA GLN A 429 15.09 -13.65 -26.06
C GLN A 429 14.27 -13.01 -27.19
N GLY A 430 14.84 -12.02 -27.86
CA GLY A 430 14.20 -11.35 -29.00
C GLY A 430 14.15 -9.84 -28.84
N ASP A 431 14.24 -9.17 -29.98
CA ASP A 431 14.35 -7.73 -30.12
C ASP A 431 13.26 -7.22 -31.06
N ALA A 432 12.49 -6.23 -30.61
CA ALA A 432 11.53 -5.53 -31.44
C ALA A 432 11.54 -4.03 -31.13
N ILE A 433 11.13 -3.23 -32.12
CA ILE A 433 10.95 -1.79 -32.00
C ILE A 433 9.46 -1.49 -32.18
N ILE A 434 8.88 -0.72 -31.27
CA ILE A 434 7.49 -0.28 -31.33
C ILE A 434 7.44 1.18 -31.81
N VAL A 435 6.58 1.41 -32.80
CA VAL A 435 6.19 2.72 -33.34
C VAL A 435 4.72 2.95 -33.00
N SER A 436 4.45 4.02 -32.26
CA SER A 436 3.09 4.38 -31.83
C SER A 436 2.93 5.90 -31.67
N PRO A 437 2.93 6.67 -32.78
CA PRO A 437 2.85 8.12 -32.73
C PRO A 437 1.51 8.60 -32.14
N PRO A 438 1.40 9.88 -31.74
CA PRO A 438 0.13 10.48 -31.32
C PRO A 438 -0.97 10.38 -32.39
N TYR A 439 -2.23 10.43 -31.98
CA TYR A 439 -3.40 10.38 -32.87
C TYR A 439 -3.53 11.63 -33.74
N THR A 440 -2.83 12.70 -33.39
CA THR A 440 -2.71 13.96 -34.14
C THR A 440 -1.62 13.93 -35.20
N VAL A 441 -0.95 12.79 -35.42
CA VAL A 441 0.12 12.65 -36.41
C VAL A 441 -0.39 12.91 -37.82
N THR A 442 0.44 13.57 -38.61
CA THR A 442 0.20 13.91 -40.02
C THR A 442 0.86 12.91 -40.96
N LYS A 443 0.45 12.94 -42.24
CA LYS A 443 1.04 12.12 -43.30
C LYS A 443 2.55 12.34 -43.42
N GLU A 444 2.98 13.60 -43.42
CA GLU A 444 4.37 14.00 -43.57
C GLU A 444 5.23 13.51 -42.39
N GLU A 445 4.67 13.54 -41.18
CA GLU A 445 5.32 13.00 -39.99
C GLU A 445 5.45 11.47 -40.06
N ILE A 446 4.43 10.74 -40.55
CA ILE A 446 4.53 9.28 -40.77
C ILE A 446 5.65 8.94 -41.77
N GLU A 447 5.72 9.65 -42.91
CA GLU A 447 6.77 9.46 -43.91
C GLU A 447 8.16 9.71 -43.31
N MET A 448 8.30 10.76 -42.50
CA MET A 448 9.54 11.08 -41.79
C MET A 448 9.92 9.99 -40.77
N VAL A 449 8.98 9.52 -39.96
CA VAL A 449 9.22 8.47 -38.94
C VAL A 449 9.71 7.19 -39.60
N VAL A 450 9.04 6.72 -40.66
CA VAL A 450 9.41 5.47 -41.32
C VAL A 450 10.76 5.59 -42.02
N THR A 451 11.00 6.69 -42.73
CA THR A 451 12.28 6.93 -43.42
C THR A 451 13.44 6.98 -42.43
N THR A 452 13.25 7.68 -41.30
CA THR A 452 14.26 7.80 -40.26
C THR A 452 14.51 6.47 -39.56
N LEU A 453 13.46 5.70 -39.23
CA LEU A 453 13.59 4.38 -38.63
C LEU A 453 14.32 3.40 -39.56
N ALA A 454 14.01 3.41 -40.85
CA ALA A 454 14.71 2.57 -41.82
C ALA A 454 16.21 2.90 -41.88
N ARG A 455 16.55 4.19 -41.86
CA ARG A 455 17.95 4.63 -41.78
C ARG A 455 18.61 4.19 -40.47
N MET A 456 17.93 4.32 -39.34
CA MET A 456 18.46 3.87 -38.03
C MET A 456 18.82 2.38 -38.04
N ILE A 457 17.97 1.54 -38.64
CA ILE A 457 18.18 0.09 -38.73
C ILE A 457 19.33 -0.22 -39.70
N ASN A 458 19.35 0.38 -40.90
CA ASN A 458 20.41 0.14 -41.88
C ASN A 458 21.78 0.55 -41.33
N ASP A 459 21.89 1.77 -40.78
CA ASP A 459 23.15 2.29 -40.25
C ASP A 459 23.65 1.46 -39.04
N TYR A 460 22.75 0.82 -38.30
CA TYR A 460 23.13 -0.08 -37.21
C TYR A 460 23.83 -1.34 -37.75
N PHE A 461 23.27 -1.97 -38.78
CA PHE A 461 23.79 -3.23 -39.33
C PHE A 461 24.92 -3.05 -40.36
N GLU A 462 25.04 -1.90 -41.03
CA GLU A 462 26.16 -1.61 -41.95
C GLU A 462 27.50 -1.37 -41.23
N VAL A 463 27.49 -0.83 -40.00
CA VAL A 463 28.72 -0.57 -39.23
C VAL A 463 29.37 -1.86 -38.71
N GLY A 464 28.62 -2.97 -38.64
CA GLY A 464 29.10 -4.28 -38.17
C GLY A 464 29.78 -5.15 -39.23
N THR A 465 29.71 -4.82 -40.52
CA THR A 465 30.12 -5.71 -41.63
C THR A 465 31.55 -5.49 -42.14
N MET A 466 32.33 -4.57 -41.55
CA MET A 466 33.72 -4.28 -41.97
C MET A 466 34.81 -5.17 -41.31
N ALA A 467 34.48 -6.39 -40.89
CA ALA A 467 35.44 -7.26 -40.21
C ALA A 467 35.36 -8.76 -40.56
N VAL A 468 35.08 -9.14 -41.82
CA VAL A 468 35.48 -10.46 -42.35
C VAL A 468 35.77 -10.30 -43.85
N GLY A 469 36.91 -10.82 -44.30
CA GLY A 469 37.61 -10.36 -45.50
C GLY A 469 37.09 -10.89 -46.83
N LEU A 470 37.68 -10.42 -47.93
CA LEU A 470 37.54 -11.03 -49.25
C LEU A 470 38.72 -10.68 -50.16
N THR A 471 39.32 -11.74 -50.69
CA THR A 471 40.40 -11.76 -51.70
C THR A 471 39.82 -11.88 -53.11
N ASN A 472 40.42 -11.12 -54.05
CA ASN A 472 40.62 -11.34 -55.50
C ASN A 472 39.45 -11.81 -56.41
N GLY A 473 39.27 -11.10 -57.54
CA GLY A 473 38.74 -11.73 -58.78
C GLY A 473 38.09 -10.82 -59.83
N ARG A 474 38.93 -10.29 -60.73
CA ARG A 474 38.75 -9.70 -62.09
C ARG A 474 37.50 -9.97 -62.97
N HIS A 475 37.34 -9.00 -63.90
CA HIS A 475 36.75 -9.01 -65.27
C HIS A 475 35.22 -9.12 -65.39
N ALA A 476 34.54 -8.61 -66.42
CA ALA A 476 34.72 -7.58 -67.45
C ALA A 476 33.44 -7.67 -68.29
N ALA A 477 32.57 -6.67 -68.25
CA ALA A 477 31.49 -6.46 -69.23
C ALA A 477 30.78 -5.17 -68.84
N ASP A 478 30.93 -4.12 -69.65
CA ASP A 478 29.91 -3.10 -69.92
C ASP A 478 30.49 -2.10 -70.93
N GLU A 479 30.77 -2.65 -72.11
CA GLU A 479 31.19 -1.90 -73.30
C GLU A 479 30.00 -1.39 -74.11
N GLU A 480 28.78 -1.45 -73.56
CA GLU A 480 27.53 -1.16 -74.27
C GLU A 480 26.82 0.12 -73.79
N ALA A 481 27.47 0.93 -72.94
CA ALA A 481 27.01 2.27 -72.55
C ALA A 481 27.74 3.41 -73.27
N ARG A 482 28.49 3.11 -74.34
CA ARG A 482 29.35 4.06 -75.08
C ARG A 482 28.71 4.71 -76.31
N ALA A 483 27.47 4.36 -76.68
CA ALA A 483 26.88 4.83 -77.93
C ALA A 483 25.89 6.02 -77.80
N GLU A 484 25.40 6.36 -76.60
CA GLU A 484 24.43 7.47 -76.42
C GLU A 484 25.06 8.78 -75.89
N VAL A 485 26.34 8.78 -75.48
CA VAL A 485 27.03 9.97 -74.97
C VAL A 485 27.54 10.90 -76.08
N ASP A 486 27.66 10.43 -77.32
CA ASP A 486 28.20 11.23 -78.43
C ASP A 486 27.28 12.38 -78.88
N VAL A 487 25.99 12.36 -78.52
CA VAL A 487 25.09 13.50 -78.74
C VAL A 487 25.26 14.61 -77.68
N LEU A 488 25.84 14.30 -76.51
CA LEU A 488 26.19 15.27 -75.46
C LEU A 488 27.52 16.00 -75.75
N ASN A 489 28.41 15.41 -76.55
CA ASN A 489 29.72 15.99 -76.90
C ASN A 489 29.61 17.29 -77.74
N SER A 490 28.53 17.48 -78.49
CA SER A 490 28.30 18.71 -79.27
C SER A 490 27.99 19.94 -78.40
N ARG A 491 27.40 19.77 -77.21
CA ARG A 491 27.21 20.85 -76.23
C ARG A 491 28.44 21.09 -75.35
N LEU A 492 29.32 20.10 -75.21
CA LEU A 492 30.56 20.22 -74.47
C LEU A 492 31.55 21.18 -75.17
N GLU A 493 31.59 21.21 -76.50
CA GLU A 493 32.58 21.97 -77.28
C GLU A 493 32.48 23.51 -77.10
N LYS A 494 31.26 24.04 -76.91
CA LYS A 494 31.04 25.46 -76.53
C LYS A 494 31.49 25.76 -75.11
N THR A 495 31.45 24.77 -74.22
CA THR A 495 31.92 24.88 -72.83
C THR A 495 33.45 24.79 -72.79
N THR A 496 34.06 23.96 -73.64
CA THR A 496 35.53 23.79 -73.75
C THR A 496 36.26 25.07 -74.18
N GLN A 497 35.65 25.92 -75.03
CA GLN A 497 36.24 27.22 -75.39
C GLN A 497 36.23 28.23 -74.23
N LEU A 498 35.20 28.20 -73.38
CA LEU A 498 35.13 29.01 -72.16
C LEU A 498 36.14 28.50 -71.11
N THR A 499 36.26 27.17 -70.99
CA THR A 499 37.25 26.52 -70.11
C THR A 499 38.68 26.83 -70.55
N LYS A 500 39.00 26.89 -71.85
CA LYS A 500 40.36 27.28 -72.33
C LYS A 500 40.76 28.71 -71.94
N LYS A 501 39.82 29.66 -71.91
CA LYS A 501 40.08 31.05 -71.46
C LYS A 501 40.26 31.15 -69.95
N ILE A 502 39.50 30.35 -69.19
CA ILE A 502 39.66 30.24 -67.74
C ILE A 502 40.98 29.53 -67.41
N GLN A 503 41.36 28.48 -68.13
CA GLN A 503 42.58 27.69 -67.93
C GLN A 503 43.86 28.47 -68.26
N ALA A 504 43.83 29.39 -69.24
CA ALA A 504 44.93 30.32 -69.49
C ALA A 504 45.09 31.40 -68.41
N SER A 505 44.00 31.77 -67.74
CA SER A 505 44.03 32.70 -66.59
C SER A 505 44.41 31.98 -65.29
N LEU A 506 43.98 30.72 -65.14
CA LEU A 506 44.35 29.83 -64.05
C LEU A 506 45.83 29.44 -64.12
N GLY A 507 46.39 29.22 -65.31
CA GLY A 507 47.82 28.91 -65.49
C GLY A 507 48.75 30.08 -65.11
N ARG A 508 48.31 31.33 -65.31
CA ARG A 508 49.04 32.51 -64.79
C ARG A 508 48.93 32.62 -63.27
N LEU A 509 47.76 32.32 -62.70
CA LEU A 509 47.53 32.30 -61.25
C LEU A 509 48.24 31.12 -60.55
N GLU A 510 48.37 29.97 -61.23
CA GLU A 510 49.11 28.79 -60.75
C GLU A 510 50.61 29.01 -60.80
N ALA A 511 51.15 29.69 -61.83
CA ALA A 511 52.58 30.03 -61.87
C ALA A 511 52.96 31.01 -60.73
N THR A 512 52.14 32.03 -60.48
CA THR A 512 52.32 32.94 -59.35
C THR A 512 52.07 32.24 -58.01
N GLY A 513 51.07 31.36 -57.94
CA GLY A 513 50.74 30.56 -56.76
C GLY A 513 51.78 29.49 -56.42
N LYS A 514 52.52 28.98 -57.41
CA LYS A 514 53.61 28.00 -57.24
C LYS A 514 54.88 28.67 -56.72
N SER A 515 55.21 29.88 -57.21
CA SER A 515 56.30 30.70 -56.68
C SER A 515 56.04 31.16 -55.23
N VAL A 516 54.80 31.52 -54.88
CA VAL A 516 54.43 31.82 -53.49
C VAL A 516 54.42 30.56 -52.62
N ARG A 517 54.01 29.39 -53.13
CA ARG A 517 54.05 28.12 -52.38
C ARG A 517 55.47 27.59 -52.11
N GLU A 518 56.40 27.76 -53.05
CA GLU A 518 57.80 27.34 -52.89
C GLU A 518 58.55 28.21 -51.88
N VAL A 519 58.17 29.48 -51.70
CA VAL A 519 58.73 30.38 -50.69
C VAL A 519 57.99 30.29 -49.34
N ALA A 520 56.66 30.14 -49.34
CA ALA A 520 55.85 30.09 -48.11
C ALA A 520 55.76 28.70 -47.48
N GLY A 521 56.01 27.61 -48.23
CA GLY A 521 55.99 26.23 -47.72
C GLY A 521 56.98 25.96 -46.58
N PRO A 522 58.27 26.33 -46.73
CA PRO A 522 59.25 26.22 -45.65
C PRO A 522 58.93 27.14 -44.47
N LEU A 523 58.46 28.36 -44.72
CA LEU A 523 58.09 29.35 -43.69
C LEU A 523 56.88 28.91 -42.86
N ASN A 524 55.87 28.28 -43.47
CA ASN A 524 54.67 27.82 -42.76
C ASN A 524 54.93 26.51 -41.99
N GLY A 525 55.88 25.67 -42.46
CA GLY A 525 56.39 24.51 -41.74
C GLY A 525 57.24 24.89 -40.52
N GLU A 526 58.14 25.87 -40.67
CA GLU A 526 58.93 26.47 -39.58
C GLU A 526 58.03 27.22 -38.58
N THR A 527 57.02 27.97 -39.05
CA THR A 527 56.08 28.69 -38.18
C THR A 527 55.16 27.73 -37.42
N LYS A 528 54.68 26.64 -38.03
CA LYS A 528 53.96 25.58 -37.31
C LYS A 528 54.86 24.86 -36.32
N ARG A 529 56.14 24.62 -36.65
CA ARG A 529 57.11 24.06 -35.69
C ARG A 529 57.35 25.02 -34.53
N LEU A 530 57.49 26.32 -34.78
CA LEU A 530 57.63 27.36 -33.76
C LEU A 530 56.37 27.52 -32.90
N GLN A 531 55.17 27.44 -33.48
CA GLN A 531 53.91 27.46 -32.73
C GLN A 531 53.72 26.19 -31.90
N THR A 532 54.07 25.02 -32.44
CA THR A 532 54.04 23.76 -31.70
C THR A 532 55.09 23.78 -30.59
N LEU A 533 56.29 24.33 -30.86
CA LEU A 533 57.35 24.51 -29.86
C LEU A 533 56.95 25.53 -28.80
N SER A 534 56.34 26.65 -29.16
CA SER A 534 55.83 27.66 -28.22
C SER A 534 54.72 27.08 -27.36
N HIS A 535 53.76 26.37 -27.96
CA HIS A 535 52.69 25.71 -27.21
C HIS A 535 53.22 24.61 -26.29
N ASN A 536 54.23 23.87 -26.72
CA ASN A 536 54.92 22.90 -25.87
C ASN A 536 55.71 23.59 -24.76
N ILE A 537 56.36 24.72 -25.04
CA ILE A 537 57.06 25.54 -24.03
C ILE A 537 56.06 26.10 -23.02
N ASP A 538 54.93 26.66 -23.46
CA ASP A 538 53.87 27.17 -22.59
C ASP A 538 53.22 26.06 -21.77
N SER A 539 53.03 24.88 -22.35
CA SER A 539 52.52 23.69 -21.64
C SER A 539 53.53 23.15 -20.63
N VAL A 540 54.83 23.20 -20.94
CA VAL A 540 55.92 22.85 -20.04
C VAL A 540 56.07 23.90 -18.93
N ILE A 541 55.97 25.20 -19.23
CA ILE A 541 55.98 26.29 -18.24
C ILE A 541 54.76 26.17 -17.32
N ALA A 542 53.56 25.93 -17.85
CA ALA A 542 52.37 25.69 -17.06
C ALA A 542 52.50 24.42 -16.19
N SER A 543 53.19 23.39 -16.69
CA SER A 543 53.50 22.18 -15.91
C SER A 543 54.55 22.44 -14.82
N ILE A 544 55.53 23.29 -15.08
CA ILE A 544 56.54 23.75 -14.10
C ILE A 544 55.90 24.63 -13.02
N GLU A 545 55.03 25.58 -13.40
CA GLU A 545 54.29 26.42 -12.45
C GLU A 545 53.36 25.60 -11.55
N ARG A 546 52.67 24.59 -12.10
CA ARG A 546 51.86 23.63 -11.32
C ARG A 546 52.68 22.86 -10.28
N LEU A 547 53.97 22.65 -10.52
CA LEU A 547 54.89 21.98 -9.58
C LEU A 547 55.54 22.94 -8.59
N ARG A 548 55.77 24.21 -8.97
CA ARG A 548 56.49 25.22 -8.18
C ARG A 548 55.60 26.00 -7.21
N GLN A 549 54.41 26.45 -7.61
CA GLN A 549 53.51 27.23 -6.76
C GLN A 549 53.16 26.56 -5.40
N PRO A 550 52.91 25.23 -5.35
CA PRO A 550 52.61 24.53 -4.10
C PRO A 550 53.79 24.47 -3.12
N ALA A 551 55.03 24.52 -3.63
CA ALA A 551 56.24 24.49 -2.80
C ALA A 551 56.53 25.87 -2.18
N ASP A 552 56.30 26.96 -2.93
CA ASP A 552 56.53 28.33 -2.48
C ASP A 552 55.46 28.84 -1.50
N SER A 553 54.20 28.38 -1.62
CA SER A 553 53.08 28.77 -0.73
C SER A 553 53.02 28.03 0.61
N LYS A 554 53.83 26.98 0.79
CA LYS A 554 53.79 26.10 1.97
C LYS A 554 54.04 26.85 3.29
N ASN A 555 55.01 27.75 3.32
CA ASN A 555 55.44 28.41 4.56
C ASN A 555 54.38 29.37 5.11
N ASP A 556 53.70 30.11 4.22
CA ASP A 556 52.65 31.06 4.61
C ASP A 556 51.39 30.34 5.09
N GLU A 557 51.00 29.26 4.43
CA GLU A 557 49.86 28.45 4.86
C GLU A 557 50.17 27.67 6.15
N GLU A 558 51.40 27.16 6.32
CA GLU A 558 51.82 26.49 7.56
C GLU A 558 51.71 27.41 8.79
N GLN A 559 52.03 28.70 8.66
CA GLN A 559 51.81 29.66 9.75
C GLN A 559 50.32 29.80 10.12
N ILE A 560 49.43 29.87 9.13
CA ILE A 560 47.99 29.96 9.35
C ILE A 560 47.46 28.69 10.04
N ILE A 561 47.90 27.50 9.60
CA ILE A 561 47.51 26.23 10.22
C ILE A 561 47.96 26.14 11.68
N ARG A 562 49.19 26.58 11.98
CA ARG A 562 49.74 26.61 13.35
C ARG A 562 49.03 27.59 14.27
N MET A 563 48.53 28.72 13.76
CA MET A 563 47.76 29.68 14.55
C MET A 563 46.40 29.14 15.01
N GLY A 564 45.82 28.20 14.25
CA GLY A 564 44.51 27.63 14.50
C GLY A 564 43.35 28.56 14.10
N PRO A 565 42.13 28.01 13.94
CA PRO A 565 40.97 28.75 13.43
C PRO A 565 40.52 29.90 14.35
N ASP A 566 40.77 29.79 15.66
CA ASP A 566 40.44 30.84 16.64
C ASP A 566 41.24 32.14 16.43
N LYS A 567 42.56 32.03 16.18
CA LYS A 567 43.45 33.20 16.06
C LYS A 567 43.61 33.67 14.62
N ALA A 568 43.55 32.76 13.64
CA ALA A 568 43.67 33.11 12.22
C ALA A 568 42.36 33.65 11.62
N GLY A 569 41.21 33.36 12.26
CA GLY A 569 39.87 33.63 11.74
C GLY A 569 39.38 32.48 10.86
N LEU A 570 38.16 32.00 11.13
CA LEU A 570 37.60 30.78 10.53
C LEU A 570 37.61 30.80 8.99
N SER A 571 37.16 31.90 8.36
CA SER A 571 37.16 32.00 6.89
C SER A 571 38.57 31.89 6.31
N ARG A 572 39.52 32.65 6.87
CA ARG A 572 40.92 32.65 6.43
C ARG A 572 41.58 31.29 6.63
N TYR A 573 41.24 30.61 7.72
CA TYR A 573 41.71 29.27 8.03
C TYR A 573 41.16 28.21 7.06
N LEU A 574 39.86 28.27 6.75
CA LEU A 574 39.22 27.38 5.76
C LEU A 574 39.81 27.57 4.37
N ASP A 575 40.04 28.82 3.95
CA ASP A 575 40.65 29.12 2.65
C ASP A 575 42.10 28.61 2.55
N SER A 576 42.85 28.71 3.66
CA SER A 576 44.21 28.15 3.79
C SER A 576 44.21 26.64 3.59
N ILE A 577 43.34 25.91 4.30
CA ILE A 577 43.28 24.45 4.16
C ILE A 577 42.78 24.04 2.76
N LYS A 578 41.80 24.74 2.17
CA LYS A 578 41.35 24.47 0.78
C LYS A 578 42.51 24.60 -0.21
N ARG A 579 43.36 25.62 -0.07
CA ARG A 579 44.56 25.78 -0.91
C ARG A 579 45.56 24.64 -0.69
N LEU A 580 45.79 24.21 0.55
CA LEU A 580 46.65 23.06 0.86
C LEU A 580 46.11 21.74 0.27
N ASN A 581 44.80 21.49 0.33
CA ASN A 581 44.19 20.30 -0.28
C ASN A 581 44.30 20.30 -1.81
N ARG A 582 44.08 21.46 -2.45
CA ARG A 582 44.27 21.61 -3.89
C ARG A 582 45.73 21.37 -4.31
N ALA A 583 46.67 21.91 -3.55
CA ALA A 583 48.10 21.67 -3.72
C ALA A 583 48.45 20.18 -3.60
N LEU A 584 47.93 19.50 -2.57
CA LEU A 584 48.16 18.07 -2.36
C LEU A 584 47.56 17.22 -3.49
N SER A 585 46.35 17.54 -3.97
CA SER A 585 45.70 16.84 -5.09
C SER A 585 46.47 17.01 -6.40
N ASN A 586 46.89 18.24 -6.72
CA ASN A 586 47.73 18.53 -7.89
C ASN A 586 49.06 17.76 -7.85
N MET A 587 49.69 17.67 -6.68
CA MET A 587 50.93 16.91 -6.51
C MET A 587 50.71 15.39 -6.62
N LYS A 588 49.60 14.84 -6.11
CA LYS A 588 49.24 13.43 -6.32
C LYS A 588 49.04 13.10 -7.79
N ALA A 589 48.40 14.00 -8.54
CA ALA A 589 48.19 13.83 -9.98
C ALA A 589 49.50 13.86 -10.80
N SER A 590 50.56 14.50 -10.29
CA SER A 590 51.85 14.61 -10.99
C SER A 590 52.67 13.32 -11.01
N ASN A 591 52.44 12.39 -10.07
CA ASN A 591 53.10 11.09 -9.93
C ASN A 591 54.65 11.12 -9.97
N LEU A 592 55.27 12.23 -9.56
CA LEU A 592 56.72 12.41 -9.55
C LEU A 592 57.36 11.87 -8.26
N ARG A 593 58.47 11.13 -8.38
CA ARG A 593 59.21 10.61 -7.23
C ARG A 593 59.90 11.73 -6.41
N SER A 594 60.24 12.85 -7.06
CA SER A 594 60.86 14.02 -6.42
C SER A 594 59.91 14.80 -5.52
N THR A 595 58.59 14.66 -5.66
CA THR A 595 57.58 15.38 -4.87
C THR A 595 57.06 14.58 -3.67
N GLN A 596 57.50 13.32 -3.49
CA GLN A 596 57.01 12.43 -2.43
C GLN A 596 57.22 12.98 -1.01
N GLN A 597 58.36 13.64 -0.75
CA GLN A 597 58.64 14.23 0.56
C GLN A 597 57.70 15.41 0.86
N THR A 598 57.50 16.31 -0.10
CA THR A 598 56.59 17.46 0.02
C THR A 598 55.13 17.05 0.11
N MET A 599 54.72 15.99 -0.61
CA MET A 599 53.38 15.40 -0.48
C MET A 599 53.12 14.86 0.93
N SER A 600 54.10 14.18 1.53
CA SER A 600 54.01 13.68 2.91
C SER A 600 53.84 14.82 3.92
N GLU A 601 54.60 15.91 3.75
CA GLU A 601 54.52 17.09 4.61
C GLU A 601 53.20 17.85 4.45
N LEU A 602 52.71 18.06 3.22
CA LEU A 602 51.41 18.67 2.95
C LEU A 602 50.27 17.80 3.50
N GLN A 603 50.35 16.47 3.36
CA GLN A 603 49.38 15.56 3.92
C GLN A 603 49.34 15.63 5.46
N ARG A 604 50.50 15.78 6.11
CA ARG A 604 50.57 16.01 7.57
C ARG A 604 49.96 17.36 7.97
N LEU A 605 50.22 18.42 7.21
CA LEU A 605 49.66 19.76 7.42
C LEU A 605 48.13 19.79 7.27
N VAL A 606 47.60 19.20 6.19
CA VAL A 606 46.16 19.05 5.97
C VAL A 606 45.52 18.25 7.10
N LYS A 607 46.12 17.13 7.51
CA LYS A 607 45.62 16.32 8.62
C LYS A 607 45.57 17.13 9.93
N SER A 608 46.63 17.89 10.22
CA SER A 608 46.67 18.77 11.39
C SER A 608 45.63 19.89 11.31
N GLY A 609 45.40 20.46 10.13
CA GLY A 609 44.40 21.50 9.90
C GLY A 609 42.96 21.01 10.06
N ASN A 610 42.64 19.84 9.49
CA ASN A 610 41.32 19.22 9.66
C ASN A 610 41.06 18.86 11.13
N MET A 611 42.05 18.32 11.85
CA MET A 611 41.94 18.04 13.29
C MET A 611 41.73 19.32 14.12
N ALA A 612 42.35 20.44 13.73
CA ALA A 612 42.13 21.72 14.38
C ALA A 612 40.71 22.30 14.10
N LEU A 613 40.13 22.04 12.93
CA LEU A 613 38.73 22.37 12.62
C LEU A 613 37.75 21.53 13.43
N GLU A 614 37.98 20.22 13.56
CA GLU A 614 37.19 19.33 14.40
C GLU A 614 37.23 19.79 15.87
N ASN A 615 38.43 20.09 16.41
CA ASN A 615 38.58 20.62 17.76
C ASN A 615 37.89 21.99 17.94
N HIS A 616 37.87 22.83 16.91
CA HIS A 616 37.18 24.12 16.95
C HIS A 616 35.65 23.95 16.95
N PHE A 617 35.14 23.00 16.16
CA PHE A 617 33.72 22.62 16.17
C PHE A 617 33.30 22.11 17.55
N ASP A 618 34.07 21.18 18.13
CA ASP A 618 33.87 20.67 19.51
C ASP A 618 33.85 21.83 20.52
N LYS A 619 34.85 22.72 20.48
CA LYS A 619 34.97 23.85 21.40
C LYS A 619 33.78 24.82 21.31
N ILE A 620 33.32 25.15 20.10
CA ILE A 620 32.14 26.01 19.91
C ILE A 620 30.91 25.34 20.50
N LEU A 621 30.68 24.07 20.18
CA LEU A 621 29.48 23.36 20.58
C LEU A 621 29.42 23.13 22.09
N ARG A 622 30.56 22.80 22.73
CA ARG A 622 30.66 22.68 24.20
C ARG A 622 30.46 24.00 24.93
N ALA A 623 30.93 25.11 24.36
CA ALA A 623 30.76 26.42 24.98
C ALA A 623 29.28 26.85 25.04
N GLU A 624 28.48 26.42 24.05
CA GLU A 624 27.05 26.77 23.94
C GLU A 624 26.12 25.71 24.56
N THR A 625 26.64 24.50 24.85
CA THR A 625 25.83 23.40 25.39
C THR A 625 25.99 23.32 26.91
N PRO A 626 24.99 23.72 27.70
CA PRO A 626 25.03 23.53 29.15
C PRO A 626 24.96 22.03 29.50
N PRO A 627 25.35 21.62 30.72
CA PRO A 627 25.26 20.22 31.14
C PRO A 627 23.83 19.66 31.10
N ALA A 628 22.87 20.46 31.58
CA ALA A 628 21.43 20.19 31.54
C ALA A 628 20.68 21.51 31.77
N ILE A 629 19.42 21.55 31.37
CA ILE A 629 18.46 22.60 31.75
C ILE A 629 17.33 22.00 32.56
N GLU A 630 16.54 22.83 33.26
CA GLU A 630 15.36 22.37 33.99
C GLU A 630 14.14 22.29 33.05
N PRO A 631 13.76 21.09 32.54
CA PRO A 631 12.74 20.97 31.51
C PRO A 631 11.35 21.38 31.99
N LEU A 632 11.07 21.24 33.29
CA LEU A 632 9.76 21.56 33.86
C LEU A 632 9.41 23.04 33.70
N HIS A 633 10.41 23.92 33.72
CA HIS A 633 10.21 25.36 33.49
C HIS A 633 9.59 25.64 32.11
N PHE A 634 10.06 24.96 31.08
CA PHE A 634 9.64 25.17 29.69
C PHE A 634 8.26 24.57 29.44
N VAL A 635 8.00 23.37 29.96
CA VAL A 635 6.70 22.71 29.84
C VAL A 635 5.61 23.51 30.56
N THR A 636 5.82 23.86 31.82
CA THR A 636 4.80 24.58 32.63
C THR A 636 4.50 25.98 32.12
N LYS A 637 5.51 26.70 31.63
CA LYS A 637 5.33 28.05 31.06
C LYS A 637 5.00 28.05 29.57
N LYS A 638 4.92 26.88 28.93
CA LYS A 638 4.76 26.73 27.47
C LYS A 638 5.76 27.56 26.67
N GLN A 639 7.00 27.60 27.13
CA GLN A 639 8.10 28.31 26.45
C GLN A 639 8.86 27.34 25.53
N PRO A 640 9.34 27.82 24.36
CA PRO A 640 10.14 26.98 23.48
C PRO A 640 11.46 26.60 24.17
N PHE A 641 11.93 25.38 23.90
CA PHE A 641 13.25 24.94 24.34
C PHE A 641 14.35 25.73 23.61
N PRO A 642 15.49 26.01 24.26
CA PRO A 642 16.53 26.85 23.70
C PRO A 642 17.23 26.16 22.52
N VAL A 643 17.36 26.90 21.41
CA VAL A 643 18.17 26.53 20.24
C VAL A 643 19.56 27.21 20.31
N LEU A 644 20.51 26.73 19.52
CA LEU A 644 21.84 27.35 19.42
C LEU A 644 21.73 28.76 18.83
N SER A 645 22.61 29.68 19.24
CA SER A 645 22.58 31.04 18.70
C SER A 645 23.00 31.06 17.22
N GLN A 646 22.42 31.99 16.45
CA GLN A 646 22.63 32.06 15.00
C GLN A 646 24.10 32.24 14.60
N ASP A 647 24.90 33.00 15.37
CA ASP A 647 26.34 33.14 15.12
C ASP A 647 27.06 31.79 15.22
N LYS A 648 26.72 30.96 16.23
CA LYS A 648 27.32 29.63 16.38
C LYS A 648 26.86 28.67 15.30
N ILE A 649 25.56 28.67 14.98
CA ILE A 649 25.00 27.88 13.87
C ILE A 649 25.76 28.17 12.58
N ASN A 650 25.95 29.45 12.23
CA ASN A 650 26.67 29.84 11.03
C ASN A 650 28.13 29.34 11.03
N ARG A 651 28.83 29.43 12.16
CA ARG A 651 30.22 28.95 12.29
C ARG A 651 30.32 27.42 12.22
N LEU A 652 29.43 26.71 12.89
CA LEU A 652 29.34 25.24 12.88
C LEU A 652 29.01 24.74 11.46
N GLY A 653 28.05 25.37 10.78
CA GLY A 653 27.67 25.06 9.40
C GLY A 653 28.82 25.29 8.40
N LEU A 654 29.64 26.33 8.57
CA LEU A 654 30.83 26.57 7.76
C LEU A 654 31.88 25.47 7.91
N VAL A 655 32.13 25.01 9.14
CA VAL A 655 33.07 23.91 9.40
C VAL A 655 32.51 22.60 8.83
N ASN A 656 31.24 22.30 9.06
CA ASN A 656 30.59 21.08 8.54
C ASN A 656 30.62 21.03 7.01
N SER A 657 30.26 22.12 6.33
CA SER A 657 30.26 22.21 4.86
C SER A 657 31.64 21.90 4.27
N TYR A 658 32.71 22.32 4.95
CA TYR A 658 34.07 22.01 4.53
C TYR A 658 34.45 20.55 4.81
N VAL A 659 34.24 20.05 6.04
CA VAL A 659 34.60 18.68 6.43
C VAL A 659 33.85 17.63 5.60
N ALA A 660 32.56 17.85 5.34
CA ALA A 660 31.74 16.99 4.49
C ALA A 660 32.27 16.94 3.04
N GLY A 661 32.76 18.05 2.51
CA GLY A 661 33.39 18.09 1.17
C GLY A 661 34.67 17.27 1.10
N VAL A 662 35.54 17.38 2.11
CA VAL A 662 36.80 16.62 2.17
C VAL A 662 36.54 15.11 2.30
N TYR A 663 35.56 14.71 3.11
CA TYR A 663 35.26 13.30 3.35
C TYR A 663 34.74 12.60 2.08
N ARG A 664 33.90 13.28 1.28
CA ARG A 664 33.42 12.79 -0.03
C ARG A 664 34.55 12.62 -1.04
N GLU A 665 35.53 13.53 -1.08
CA GLU A 665 36.68 13.44 -2.00
C GLU A 665 37.65 12.30 -1.66
N SER A 666 37.71 11.86 -0.39
CA SER A 666 38.61 10.79 0.06
C SER A 666 38.14 9.36 -0.22
N GLY A 667 37.02 9.16 -0.93
CA GLY A 667 36.53 7.82 -1.33
C GLY A 667 35.88 7.01 -0.21
N GLY A 668 35.49 7.64 0.89
CA GLY A 668 34.71 7.00 1.95
C GLY A 668 33.26 6.78 1.49
N ALA A 669 32.96 5.58 1.00
CA ALA A 669 31.61 5.13 0.69
C ALA A 669 30.85 4.69 1.95
N ALA A 670 30.77 5.56 2.95
CA ALA A 670 30.23 5.18 4.25
C ALA A 670 29.19 6.17 4.78
N ALA A 671 28.27 5.64 5.58
CA ALA A 671 27.05 6.31 6.01
C ALA A 671 27.34 7.67 6.69
N PRO A 672 26.40 8.65 6.61
CA PRO A 672 26.52 9.97 7.26
C PRO A 672 26.86 9.95 8.77
N GLN A 673 26.69 8.81 9.46
CA GLN A 673 27.16 8.59 10.83
C GLN A 673 28.70 8.54 10.99
N GLU A 674 29.46 8.47 9.90
CA GLU A 674 30.93 8.42 9.92
C GLU A 674 31.60 9.79 9.79
N SER A 675 30.85 10.87 9.55
CA SER A 675 31.40 12.22 9.56
C SER A 675 31.94 12.58 10.95
N PRO A 676 33.23 12.97 11.10
CA PRO A 676 33.83 13.29 12.39
C PRO A 676 33.07 14.38 13.16
N VAL A 677 32.58 15.41 12.46
CA VAL A 677 31.82 16.51 13.05
C VAL A 677 30.40 16.11 13.45
N ALA A 678 29.75 15.22 12.70
CA ALA A 678 28.46 14.65 13.08
C ALA A 678 28.57 13.81 14.37
N LYS A 679 29.66 13.04 14.50
CA LYS A 679 29.95 12.26 15.70
C LYS A 679 30.20 13.16 16.92
N ILE A 680 31.05 14.19 16.77
CA ILE A 680 31.29 15.19 17.82
C ILE A 680 29.97 15.85 18.25
N TYR A 681 29.11 16.19 17.29
CA TYR A 681 27.81 16.79 17.56
C TYR A 681 26.93 15.89 18.45
N ALA A 682 26.76 14.62 18.05
CA ALA A 682 25.99 13.65 18.81
C ALA A 682 26.61 13.36 20.21
N GLU A 683 27.94 13.32 20.32
CA GLU A 683 28.66 13.09 21.59
C GLU A 683 28.52 14.24 22.59
N ILE A 684 28.28 15.48 22.13
CA ILE A 684 28.07 16.64 23.00
C ILE A 684 26.57 16.83 23.29
N ARG A 685 25.73 16.80 22.26
CA ARG A 685 24.31 17.10 22.37
C ARG A 685 23.51 15.94 22.96
N GLY A 686 23.88 14.69 22.69
CA GLY A 686 23.22 13.50 23.23
C GLY A 686 23.19 13.46 24.77
N PRO A 687 24.33 13.63 25.47
CA PRO A 687 24.36 13.73 26.92
C PRO A 687 23.52 14.88 27.46
N TYR A 688 23.53 16.05 26.82
CA TYR A 688 22.70 17.20 27.18
C TYR A 688 21.20 16.87 27.12
N LEU A 689 20.74 16.19 26.06
CA LEU A 689 19.35 15.76 25.94
C LEU A 689 18.97 14.80 27.07
N SER A 690 19.79 13.76 27.30
CA SER A 690 19.52 12.78 28.36
C SER A 690 19.60 13.37 29.77
N GLY A 691 20.57 14.26 30.04
CA GLY A 691 20.77 14.87 31.35
C GLY A 691 19.65 15.84 31.72
N THR A 692 19.14 16.59 30.74
CA THR A 692 17.96 17.47 30.89
C THR A 692 16.72 16.66 31.27
N LEU A 693 16.58 15.47 30.70
CA LEU A 693 15.40 14.61 30.82
C LEU A 693 15.41 13.69 32.05
N ALA A 694 16.57 13.45 32.67
CA ALA A 694 16.77 12.49 33.74
C ALA A 694 15.89 12.72 34.98
N ASN A 695 15.71 13.96 35.42
CA ASN A 695 14.89 14.26 36.60
C ASN A 695 13.41 13.91 36.40
N LEU A 696 12.86 14.20 35.21
CA LEU A 696 11.48 13.88 34.86
C LEU A 696 11.28 12.37 34.65
N ALA A 697 12.29 11.68 34.10
CA ALA A 697 12.30 10.22 34.01
C ALA A 697 12.19 9.58 35.40
N GLN A 698 13.02 10.03 36.35
CA GLN A 698 12.99 9.53 37.73
C GLN A 698 11.69 9.90 38.46
N ALA A 699 11.17 11.11 38.25
CA ALA A 699 9.89 11.54 38.82
C ALA A 699 8.72 10.67 38.31
N SER A 700 8.74 10.28 37.03
CA SER A 700 7.73 9.39 36.43
C SER A 700 7.72 8.02 37.12
N VAL A 701 8.89 7.45 37.43
CA VAL A 701 8.99 6.17 38.19
C VAL A 701 8.53 6.34 39.63
N ASN A 702 8.93 7.42 40.30
CA ASN A 702 8.61 7.64 41.71
C ASN A 702 7.12 7.90 41.96
N THR A 703 6.45 8.59 41.04
CA THR A 703 5.00 8.88 41.13
C THR A 703 4.13 7.64 40.89
N ALA A 704 4.67 6.57 40.28
CA ALA A 704 3.97 5.29 40.17
C ALA A 704 3.93 4.52 41.50
N LYS A 705 4.98 4.62 42.32
CA LYS A 705 5.11 3.89 43.60
C LYS A 705 4.25 4.53 44.69
N LYS A 706 2.98 4.13 44.77
CA LYS A 706 2.03 4.57 45.82
C LYS A 706 2.29 3.84 47.16
N LYS A 707 1.83 4.43 48.26
CA LYS A 707 1.83 3.82 49.60
C LYS A 707 0.65 2.87 49.87
N ASN A 708 -0.44 2.98 49.09
CA ASN A 708 -1.67 2.22 49.25
C ASN A 708 -2.06 1.54 47.93
N ASP A 709 -2.74 0.38 47.99
CA ASP A 709 -3.24 -0.40 46.84
C ASP A 709 -4.43 0.25 46.09
N ALA A 710 -4.50 1.58 46.07
CA ALA A 710 -5.58 2.31 45.41
C ALA A 710 -5.45 2.27 43.87
N ILE A 711 -6.59 2.04 43.21
CA ILE A 711 -6.71 2.04 41.74
C ILE A 711 -6.11 3.33 41.16
N TYR A 712 -5.34 3.17 40.10
CA TYR A 712 -4.72 4.29 39.39
C TYR A 712 -5.76 5.26 38.83
N LYS A 713 -5.47 6.56 39.00
CA LYS A 713 -6.25 7.67 38.46
C LYS A 713 -5.45 8.33 37.36
N ALA A 714 -6.11 8.64 36.24
CA ALA A 714 -5.50 9.32 35.11
C ALA A 714 -4.78 10.61 35.54
N GLU A 715 -3.69 10.95 34.84
CA GLU A 715 -2.88 12.16 35.04
C GLU A 715 -2.18 12.29 36.40
N THR A 716 -2.10 11.21 37.19
CA THR A 716 -1.36 11.23 38.47
C THR A 716 0.13 10.89 38.32
N ASN A 717 0.55 10.39 37.16
CA ASN A 717 1.95 10.04 36.86
C ASN A 717 2.69 11.12 36.06
N GLY A 718 3.99 11.28 36.31
CA GLY A 718 4.85 12.26 35.64
C GLY A 718 5.15 12.00 34.15
N MET A 719 4.74 10.86 33.58
CA MET A 719 5.08 10.45 32.21
C MET A 719 4.64 11.45 31.14
N LYS A 720 3.49 12.11 31.33
CA LYS A 720 2.97 13.11 30.38
C LYS A 720 3.93 14.29 30.25
N THR A 721 4.31 14.87 31.39
CA THR A 721 5.30 15.96 31.47
C THR A 721 6.65 15.54 30.91
N TYR A 722 7.06 14.29 31.14
CA TYR A 722 8.28 13.74 30.59
C TYR A 722 8.25 13.68 29.05
N ALA A 723 7.14 13.22 28.47
CA ALA A 723 6.94 13.16 27.03
C ALA A 723 6.86 14.55 26.38
N GLU A 724 6.13 15.50 26.99
CA GLU A 724 6.04 16.89 26.51
C GLU A 724 7.41 17.59 26.51
N ALA A 725 8.21 17.36 27.56
CA ALA A 725 9.59 17.85 27.62
C ALA A 725 10.45 17.23 26.51
N MET A 726 10.33 15.92 26.29
CA MET A 726 11.06 15.23 25.24
C MET A 726 10.67 15.74 23.84
N GLU A 727 9.38 15.95 23.58
CA GLU A 727 8.88 16.50 22.31
C GLU A 727 9.52 17.85 22.02
N GLY A 728 9.37 18.81 22.94
CA GLY A 728 9.89 20.16 22.75
C GLY A 728 11.42 20.20 22.60
N LEU A 729 12.12 19.39 23.38
CA LEU A 729 13.58 19.31 23.35
C LEU A 729 14.10 18.67 22.05
N PHE A 730 13.44 17.61 21.56
CA PHE A 730 13.82 16.96 20.30
C PHE A 730 13.53 17.83 19.09
N LEU A 731 12.43 18.60 19.11
CA LEU A 731 12.12 19.54 18.03
C LEU A 731 13.14 20.68 17.95
N ALA A 732 13.55 21.24 19.10
CA ALA A 732 14.61 22.24 19.14
C ALA A 732 15.96 21.66 18.64
N GLU A 733 16.23 20.39 18.92
CA GLU A 733 17.43 19.73 18.43
C GLU A 733 17.38 19.46 16.92
N TYR A 734 16.23 19.05 16.39
CA TYR A 734 16.03 18.88 14.95
C TYR A 734 16.23 20.20 14.20
N ASP A 735 15.74 21.31 14.75
CA ASP A 735 15.94 22.64 14.17
C ASP A 735 17.44 23.02 14.17
N ASN A 736 18.20 22.72 15.24
CA ASN A 736 19.65 22.93 15.24
C ASN A 736 20.34 22.11 14.14
N ILE A 737 19.96 20.84 13.99
CA ILE A 737 20.55 19.93 12.99
C ILE A 737 20.25 20.42 11.58
N CYS A 738 19.01 20.83 11.29
CA CYS A 738 18.61 21.32 9.97
C CYS A 738 19.40 22.57 9.55
N ASN A 739 19.83 23.39 10.51
CA ASN A 739 20.58 24.61 10.25
C ASN A 739 22.11 24.40 10.19
N ILE A 740 22.64 23.27 10.65
CA ILE A 740 24.10 22.98 10.68
C ILE A 740 24.49 21.94 9.61
N PHE A 741 23.63 20.96 9.36
CA PHE A 741 23.90 19.79 8.52
C PHE A 741 23.12 19.80 7.20
N MET A 742 23.62 19.05 6.23
CA MET A 742 22.97 18.90 4.92
C MET A 742 21.77 17.96 5.05
N ARG A 743 20.81 18.06 4.12
CA ARG A 743 19.53 17.33 4.19
C ARG A 743 19.70 15.81 4.32
N ASP A 744 20.70 15.24 3.67
CA ASP A 744 21.00 13.81 3.70
C ASP A 744 21.51 13.34 5.07
N ASP A 745 22.04 14.26 5.88
CA ASP A 745 22.59 13.98 7.21
C ASP A 745 21.53 14.17 8.32
N TRP A 746 20.39 14.82 8.04
CA TRP A 746 19.41 15.20 9.08
C TRP A 746 18.92 14.02 9.89
N GLY A 747 18.41 12.99 9.23
CA GLY A 747 17.90 11.78 9.89
C GLY A 747 18.97 11.05 10.70
N PRO A 748 20.10 10.66 10.08
CA PRO A 748 21.18 9.93 10.74
C PRO A 748 21.79 10.66 11.94
N VAL A 749 22.02 11.97 11.84
CA VAL A 749 22.56 12.79 12.96
C VAL A 749 21.52 12.94 14.07
N PHE A 750 20.25 13.15 13.71
CA PHE A 750 19.17 13.26 14.68
C PHE A 750 18.94 11.96 15.45
N GLN A 751 18.97 10.82 14.77
CA GLN A 751 18.89 9.49 15.39
C GLN A 751 20.05 9.25 16.36
N ALA A 752 21.30 9.53 15.95
CA ALA A 752 22.47 9.36 16.81
C ALA A 752 22.41 10.28 18.05
N THR A 753 21.98 11.52 17.87
CA THR A 753 21.89 12.51 18.95
C THR A 753 20.80 12.14 19.97
N CYS A 754 19.63 11.67 19.52
CA CYS A 754 18.52 11.31 20.40
C CYS A 754 18.68 9.95 21.10
N GLN A 755 19.67 9.13 20.70
CA GLN A 755 19.81 7.74 21.13
C GLN A 755 19.90 7.58 22.66
N ALA A 756 20.69 8.42 23.34
CA ALA A 756 20.86 8.35 24.80
C ALA A 756 19.54 8.62 25.54
N ALA A 757 18.80 9.66 25.13
CA ALA A 757 17.50 10.00 25.71
C ALA A 757 16.44 8.92 25.42
N LEU A 758 16.46 8.32 24.23
CA LEU A 758 15.57 7.20 23.87
C LEU A 758 15.87 5.94 24.68
N MET A 759 17.14 5.66 24.98
CA MET A 759 17.53 4.56 25.87
C MET A 759 17.03 4.78 27.30
N GLU A 760 17.12 6.02 27.81
CA GLU A 760 16.59 6.37 29.13
C GLU A 760 15.07 6.25 29.18
N LEU A 761 14.34 6.75 28.17
CA LEU A 761 12.90 6.50 28.01
C LEU A 761 12.57 5.00 28.05
N GLY A 762 13.30 4.19 27.29
CA GLY A 762 13.12 2.74 27.27
C GLY A 762 13.40 2.08 28.63
N ARG A 763 14.32 2.64 29.43
CA ARG A 763 14.54 2.22 30.83
C ARG A 763 13.36 2.62 31.72
N THR A 764 12.94 3.88 31.70
CA THR A 764 11.80 4.40 32.47
C THR A 764 10.54 3.59 32.21
N VAL A 765 10.20 3.35 30.93
CA VAL A 765 9.03 2.57 30.55
C VAL A 765 9.13 1.12 31.03
N ARG A 766 10.32 0.51 31.01
CA ARG A 766 10.52 -0.85 31.56
C ARG A 766 10.35 -0.89 33.08
N GLU A 767 10.86 0.09 33.80
CA GLU A 767 10.69 0.17 35.26
C GLU A 767 9.21 0.35 35.65
N LEU A 768 8.50 1.24 34.95
CA LEU A 768 7.05 1.41 35.10
C LEU A 768 6.31 0.12 34.75
N ASN A 769 6.67 -0.55 33.66
CA ASN A 769 6.06 -1.80 33.24
C ASN A 769 6.24 -2.91 34.30
N ASN A 770 7.41 -3.00 34.93
CA ASN A 770 7.66 -3.97 35.99
C ASN A 770 6.80 -3.67 37.23
N HIS A 771 6.62 -2.40 37.58
CA HIS A 771 5.73 -2.00 38.67
C HIS A 771 4.27 -2.37 38.36
N ILE A 772 3.81 -2.11 37.13
CA ILE A 772 2.45 -2.44 36.67
C ILE A 772 2.22 -3.96 36.70
N LYS A 773 3.20 -4.75 36.22
CA LYS A 773 3.10 -6.22 36.27
C LYS A 773 2.96 -6.76 37.70
N ALA A 774 3.62 -6.13 38.67
CA ALA A 774 3.49 -6.51 40.08
C ALA A 774 2.13 -6.13 40.69
N HIS A 775 1.46 -5.11 40.14
CA HIS A 775 0.19 -4.56 40.66
C HIS A 775 -0.89 -4.48 39.57
N MET A 776 -1.09 -5.58 38.83
CA MET A 776 -1.92 -5.60 37.62
C MET A 776 -3.36 -5.10 37.87
N HIS A 777 -3.93 -5.40 39.03
CA HIS A 777 -5.32 -5.06 39.34
C HIS A 777 -5.54 -3.57 39.64
N SER A 778 -4.53 -2.86 40.16
CA SER A 778 -4.63 -1.43 40.51
C SER A 778 -4.04 -0.52 39.44
N ASP A 779 -2.94 -0.93 38.80
CA ASP A 779 -2.09 -0.04 38.00
C ASP A 779 -2.02 -0.40 36.50
N CYS A 780 -2.81 -1.37 36.00
CA CYS A 780 -2.94 -1.63 34.56
C CYS A 780 -3.37 -0.39 33.75
N TYR A 781 -4.15 0.52 34.34
CA TYR A 781 -4.55 1.77 33.72
C TYR A 781 -3.38 2.70 33.39
N LEU A 782 -2.31 2.66 34.19
CA LEU A 782 -1.08 3.38 33.88
C LEU A 782 -0.44 2.85 32.59
N ALA A 783 -0.56 1.56 32.29
CA ALA A 783 -0.09 1.02 31.00
C ALA A 783 -0.88 1.61 29.82
N TYR A 784 -2.20 1.78 29.96
CA TYR A 784 -3.03 2.39 28.92
C TYR A 784 -2.61 3.84 28.67
N GLU A 785 -2.39 4.60 29.73
CA GLU A 785 -1.97 6.00 29.64
C GLU A 785 -0.56 6.14 29.04
N ILE A 786 0.41 5.29 29.44
CA ILE A 786 1.76 5.28 28.84
C ILE A 786 1.68 4.98 27.34
N VAL A 787 0.82 4.04 26.92
CA VAL A 787 0.61 3.70 25.51
C VAL A 787 0.10 4.91 24.73
N GLU A 788 -0.87 5.65 25.26
CA GLU A 788 -1.38 6.87 24.61
C GLU A 788 -0.31 7.96 24.54
N ILE A 789 0.34 8.28 25.66
CA ILE A 789 1.32 9.37 25.76
C ILE A 789 2.47 9.17 24.77
N ILE A 790 3.08 7.99 24.75
CA ILE A 790 4.23 7.71 23.88
C ILE A 790 3.79 7.60 22.41
N SER A 791 2.59 7.09 22.13
CA SER A 791 2.09 7.04 20.75
C SER A 791 1.83 8.45 20.20
N ASN A 792 1.28 9.35 21.01
CA ASN A 792 1.09 10.76 20.62
C ASN A 792 2.44 11.47 20.41
N LEU A 793 3.40 11.28 21.33
CA LEU A 793 4.76 11.80 21.18
C LEU A 793 5.41 11.33 19.87
N SER A 794 5.33 10.03 19.58
CA SER A 794 5.88 9.45 18.35
C SER A 794 5.24 10.04 17.10
N ASN A 795 3.91 10.18 17.06
CA ASN A 795 3.18 10.71 15.91
C ASN A 795 3.50 12.20 15.69
N ASN A 796 3.56 12.99 16.75
CA ASN A 796 3.90 14.42 16.68
C ASN A 796 5.33 14.60 16.13
N LEU A 797 6.31 13.88 16.67
CA LEU A 797 7.68 13.94 16.21
C LEU A 797 7.84 13.44 14.77
N GLU A 798 7.19 12.33 14.40
CA GLU A 798 7.22 11.83 13.02
C GLU A 798 6.65 12.85 12.04
N SER A 799 5.53 13.50 12.36
CA SER A 799 4.89 14.48 11.47
C SER A 799 5.78 15.69 11.17
N ARG A 800 6.69 16.03 12.10
CA ARG A 800 7.57 17.20 11.99
C ARG A 800 8.98 16.87 11.53
N THR A 801 9.52 15.71 11.90
CA THR A 801 10.92 15.34 11.68
C THR A 801 11.09 14.23 10.66
N GLY A 802 10.04 13.42 10.41
CA GLY A 802 10.11 12.21 9.59
C GLY A 802 10.83 11.03 10.24
N GLU A 803 11.26 11.16 11.50
CA GLU A 803 12.24 10.27 12.12
C GLU A 803 11.75 9.65 13.45
N LEU A 804 12.52 8.71 14.00
CA LEU A 804 12.40 8.12 15.35
C LEU A 804 11.17 7.22 15.63
N LYS A 805 10.19 7.11 14.73
CA LYS A 805 9.00 6.26 14.91
C LYS A 805 9.33 4.83 15.37
N ALA A 806 10.31 4.20 14.73
CA ALA A 806 10.75 2.84 15.05
C ALA A 806 11.31 2.71 16.48
N SER A 807 12.06 3.73 16.93
CA SER A 807 12.65 3.76 18.28
C SER A 807 11.58 3.89 19.36
N PHE A 808 10.56 4.73 19.15
CA PHE A 808 9.43 4.85 20.07
C PHE A 808 8.58 3.56 20.10
N ALA A 809 8.33 2.95 18.94
CA ALA A 809 7.62 1.68 18.85
C ALA A 809 8.35 0.56 19.62
N ALA A 810 9.69 0.51 19.53
CA ALA A 810 10.50 -0.45 20.27
C ALA A 810 10.39 -0.26 21.79
N SER A 811 10.47 0.99 22.27
CA SER A 811 10.33 1.33 23.70
C SER A 811 8.92 1.04 24.23
N LEU A 812 7.89 1.16 23.40
CA LEU A 812 6.50 0.96 23.79
C LEU A 812 6.07 -0.51 23.83
N LYS A 813 6.74 -1.38 23.07
CA LYS A 813 6.37 -2.79 22.91
C LYS A 813 6.15 -3.52 24.25
N PRO A 814 7.05 -3.45 25.26
CA PRO A 814 6.89 -4.20 26.50
C PRO A 814 5.65 -3.81 27.32
N VAL A 815 5.32 -2.51 27.37
CA VAL A 815 4.17 -2.01 28.14
C VAL A 815 2.86 -2.24 27.38
N ARG A 816 2.89 -2.18 26.04
CA ARG A 816 1.75 -2.54 25.19
C ARG A 816 1.35 -4.00 25.35
N GLU A 817 2.32 -4.92 25.44
CA GLU A 817 2.03 -6.34 25.70
C GLU A 817 1.47 -6.57 27.11
N THR A 818 1.99 -5.87 28.13
CA THR A 818 1.40 -5.89 29.47
C THR A 818 -0.04 -5.40 29.44
N ALA A 819 -0.31 -4.29 28.75
CA ALA A 819 -1.65 -3.75 28.59
C ALA A 819 -2.62 -4.75 27.92
N LYS A 820 -2.18 -5.47 26.89
CA LYS A 820 -2.98 -6.55 26.28
C LYS A 820 -3.28 -7.68 27.27
N SER A 821 -2.24 -8.18 27.94
CA SER A 821 -2.38 -9.29 28.92
C SER A 821 -3.28 -8.92 30.10
N SER A 822 -3.33 -7.64 30.49
CA SER A 822 -4.16 -7.17 31.59
C SER A 822 -5.65 -7.44 31.37
N LEU A 823 -6.14 -7.38 30.12
CA LEU A 823 -7.55 -7.55 29.80
C LEU A 823 -8.04 -8.98 30.11
N ALA A 824 -7.24 -9.99 29.74
CA ALA A 824 -7.50 -11.38 30.06
C ALA A 824 -7.37 -11.64 31.57
N GLU A 825 -6.34 -11.09 32.20
CA GLU A 825 -6.08 -11.27 33.63
C GLU A 825 -7.19 -10.67 34.50
N LEU A 826 -7.73 -9.49 34.16
CA LEU A 826 -8.86 -8.87 34.86
C LEU A 826 -10.15 -9.68 34.73
N LEU A 827 -10.38 -10.30 33.56
CA LEU A 827 -11.54 -11.16 33.34
C LEU A 827 -11.42 -12.44 34.16
N ASP A 828 -10.25 -13.10 34.14
CA ASP A 828 -10.03 -14.32 34.90
C ASP A 828 -9.99 -14.07 36.41
N ASP A 829 -9.47 -12.93 36.87
CA ASP A 829 -9.55 -12.50 38.27
C ASP A 829 -11.01 -12.41 38.75
N THR A 830 -11.90 -11.89 37.92
CA THR A 830 -13.34 -11.82 38.24
C THR A 830 -13.91 -13.21 38.51
N LYS A 831 -13.59 -14.20 37.67
CA LYS A 831 -14.01 -15.59 37.87
C LYS A 831 -13.42 -16.18 39.14
N ARG A 832 -12.11 -15.98 39.37
CA ARG A 832 -11.40 -16.52 40.55
C ARG A 832 -11.95 -15.96 41.86
N ARG A 833 -12.19 -14.65 41.93
CA ARG A 833 -12.78 -14.01 43.11
C ARG A 833 -14.17 -14.57 43.43
N VAL A 834 -15.02 -14.80 42.42
CA VAL A 834 -16.33 -15.45 42.62
C VAL A 834 -16.18 -16.90 43.08
N GLN A 835 -15.27 -17.66 42.47
CA GLN A 835 -15.02 -19.07 42.84
C GLN A 835 -14.52 -19.23 44.29
N ASN A 836 -13.74 -18.26 44.77
CA ASN A 836 -13.17 -18.26 46.12
C ASN A 836 -14.16 -17.82 47.22
N LEU A 837 -15.37 -17.37 46.88
CA LEU A 837 -16.38 -17.00 47.87
C LEU A 837 -16.80 -18.20 48.71
N GLN A 838 -16.52 -18.21 50.01
CA GLN A 838 -16.84 -19.34 50.87
C GLN A 838 -18.34 -19.48 51.18
N THR A 839 -19.07 -18.37 51.24
CA THR A 839 -20.49 -18.33 51.55
C THR A 839 -21.24 -17.38 50.62
N LEU A 840 -22.54 -17.63 50.44
CA LEU A 840 -23.48 -16.73 49.76
C LEU A 840 -24.68 -16.45 50.67
N PRO A 841 -25.34 -15.28 50.54
CA PRO A 841 -26.52 -14.97 51.33
C PRO A 841 -27.65 -15.98 51.11
N ALA A 842 -28.18 -16.55 52.19
CA ALA A 842 -29.21 -17.60 52.15
C ALA A 842 -30.59 -17.09 51.69
N ASP A 843 -30.78 -15.77 51.67
CA ASP A 843 -31.98 -15.05 51.24
C ASP A 843 -31.91 -14.53 49.80
N GLY A 844 -30.77 -14.71 49.13
CA GLY A 844 -30.53 -14.25 47.76
C GLY A 844 -30.08 -12.79 47.65
N ALA A 845 -29.63 -12.15 48.74
CA ALA A 845 -29.10 -10.78 48.69
C ALA A 845 -27.90 -10.63 47.72
N PRO A 846 -27.73 -9.45 47.08
CA PRO A 846 -26.62 -9.19 46.19
C PRO A 846 -25.28 -9.12 46.94
N ILE A 847 -24.17 -9.28 46.21
CA ILE A 847 -22.82 -9.27 46.76
C ILE A 847 -21.94 -8.18 46.11
N PRO A 848 -20.97 -7.59 46.84
CA PRO A 848 -20.19 -6.44 46.37
C PRO A 848 -19.45 -6.64 45.04
N ILE A 849 -18.98 -7.86 44.76
CA ILE A 849 -18.24 -8.18 43.53
C ILE A 849 -19.00 -7.85 42.24
N VAL A 850 -20.35 -7.86 42.28
CA VAL A 850 -21.19 -7.44 41.16
C VAL A 850 -20.96 -5.96 40.88
N SER A 851 -21.04 -5.13 41.92
CA SER A 851 -20.84 -3.68 41.80
C SER A 851 -19.39 -3.33 41.46
N ASP A 852 -18.42 -3.98 42.11
CA ASP A 852 -16.98 -3.77 41.87
C ASP A 852 -16.59 -4.04 40.41
N THR A 853 -17.17 -5.09 39.81
CA THR A 853 -16.88 -5.47 38.42
C THR A 853 -17.39 -4.41 37.43
N ILE A 854 -18.61 -3.90 37.64
CA ILE A 854 -19.18 -2.86 36.77
C ILE A 854 -18.46 -1.53 36.98
N GLN A 855 -18.12 -1.17 38.22
CA GLN A 855 -17.32 0.02 38.52
C GLN A 855 -15.94 -0.01 37.84
N ARG A 856 -15.32 -1.20 37.75
CA ARG A 856 -14.08 -1.39 37.00
C ARG A 856 -14.27 -1.12 35.50
N LEU A 857 -15.33 -1.67 34.89
CA LEU A 857 -15.65 -1.41 33.48
C LEU A 857 -15.92 0.08 33.23
N GLN A 858 -16.62 0.76 34.14
CA GLN A 858 -16.83 2.21 34.07
C GLN A 858 -15.50 2.98 34.13
N THR A 859 -14.58 2.55 35.01
CA THR A 859 -13.25 3.17 35.12
C THR A 859 -12.45 3.02 33.82
N MET A 860 -12.56 1.88 33.14
CA MET A 860 -11.91 1.65 31.84
C MET A 860 -12.40 2.59 30.74
N VAL A 861 -13.64 3.10 30.81
CA VAL A 861 -14.16 4.09 29.83
C VAL A 861 -13.33 5.38 29.83
N ASN A 862 -12.78 5.79 30.98
CA ASN A 862 -11.88 6.94 31.06
C ASN A 862 -10.59 6.77 30.24
N PHE A 863 -10.26 5.52 29.86
CA PHE A 863 -9.10 5.15 29.06
C PHE A 863 -9.53 4.56 27.71
N LEU A 864 -10.73 4.89 27.23
CA LEU A 864 -11.32 4.27 26.03
C LEU A 864 -10.44 4.41 24.79
N ARG A 865 -9.78 5.56 24.60
CA ARG A 865 -8.91 5.80 23.43
C ARG A 865 -7.68 4.87 23.40
N PRO A 866 -6.83 4.79 24.44
CA PRO A 866 -5.73 3.84 24.46
C PRO A 866 -6.20 2.39 24.44
N ILE A 867 -7.28 2.08 25.17
CA ILE A 867 -7.85 0.72 25.17
C ILE A 867 -8.33 0.33 23.78
N SER A 868 -9.00 1.22 23.04
CA SER A 868 -9.43 0.96 21.66
C SER A 868 -8.25 0.60 20.77
N SER A 869 -7.12 1.32 20.89
CA SER A 869 -5.89 1.00 20.14
C SER A 869 -5.32 -0.37 20.52
N ILE A 870 -5.34 -0.72 21.81
CA ILE A 870 -4.91 -2.04 22.31
C ILE A 870 -5.85 -3.14 21.83
N MET A 871 -7.16 -2.91 21.86
CA MET A 871 -8.21 -3.83 21.43
C MET A 871 -8.11 -4.15 19.95
N ILE A 872 -7.89 -3.14 19.10
CA ILE A 872 -7.62 -3.34 17.66
C ILE A 872 -6.39 -4.23 17.47
N SER A 873 -5.33 -4.02 18.26
CA SER A 873 -4.12 -4.85 18.17
C SER A 873 -4.29 -6.26 18.76
N LEU A 874 -5.24 -6.46 19.66
CA LEU A 874 -5.52 -7.75 20.29
C LEU A 874 -6.48 -8.59 19.43
N GLY A 875 -7.35 -7.94 18.67
CA GLY A 875 -8.44 -8.55 17.93
C GLY A 875 -9.64 -8.87 18.82
N ASP A 876 -10.82 -8.93 18.22
CA ASP A 876 -12.05 -9.29 18.94
C ASP A 876 -11.95 -10.71 19.52
N GLY A 877 -12.30 -10.85 20.80
CA GLY A 877 -12.20 -12.11 21.55
C GLY A 877 -10.78 -12.50 22.00
N GLY A 878 -9.74 -11.71 21.71
CA GLY A 878 -8.35 -12.03 22.06
C GLY A 878 -8.04 -12.03 23.58
N TRP A 879 -8.99 -11.64 24.43
CA TRP A 879 -8.93 -11.71 25.90
C TRP A 879 -9.42 -13.03 26.49
N LYS A 880 -9.98 -13.94 25.70
CA LYS A 880 -10.52 -15.23 26.20
C LYS A 880 -9.38 -16.25 26.36
N SER A 881 -8.96 -16.50 27.60
CA SER A 881 -7.81 -17.34 28.02
C SER A 881 -7.88 -18.86 27.67
N ALA A 882 -8.73 -19.29 26.72
CA ALA A 882 -8.92 -20.70 26.35
C ALA A 882 -8.31 -21.11 24.99
N ALA A 883 -7.71 -20.17 24.25
CA ALA A 883 -7.01 -20.48 22.99
C ALA A 883 -5.55 -20.93 23.18
N ALA A 884 -4.97 -20.76 24.38
CA ALA A 884 -3.54 -20.99 24.61
C ALA A 884 -3.16 -22.38 25.19
N SER A 885 -4.13 -23.27 25.50
CA SER A 885 -3.84 -24.51 26.26
C SER A 885 -4.33 -25.83 25.62
N ARG A 886 -4.42 -25.93 24.29
CA ARG A 886 -4.41 -27.25 23.61
C ARG A 886 -3.08 -27.42 22.91
N GLY A 887 -2.22 -28.25 23.49
CA GLY A 887 -0.92 -28.60 22.94
C GLY A 887 -1.04 -29.20 21.54
N GLY A 888 -0.52 -28.48 20.57
CA GLY A 888 -0.20 -28.94 19.23
C GLY A 888 0.94 -28.06 18.73
N THR A 889 2.10 -28.65 18.50
CA THR A 889 3.20 -27.99 17.79
C THR A 889 2.75 -27.71 16.36
N GLY A 890 2.47 -26.46 16.06
CA GLY A 890 2.08 -25.98 14.73
C GLY A 890 1.38 -24.64 14.85
N ASP A 891 1.91 -23.63 14.17
CA ASP A 891 1.34 -22.29 14.05
C ASP A 891 -0.17 -22.34 13.77
N ALA A 892 -0.96 -22.07 14.81
CA ALA A 892 -2.39 -21.81 14.64
C ALA A 892 -2.51 -20.39 14.05
N ILE A 893 -2.64 -20.33 12.73
CA ILE A 893 -2.96 -19.13 11.97
C ILE A 893 -4.20 -18.48 12.62
N PRO A 894 -4.14 -17.20 13.04
CA PRO A 894 -5.31 -16.47 13.52
C PRO A 894 -6.41 -16.52 12.46
N SER A 895 -7.64 -16.91 12.85
CA SER A 895 -8.75 -17.00 11.90
C SER A 895 -8.99 -15.67 11.22
N LEU A 896 -9.31 -15.68 9.91
CA LEU A 896 -9.57 -14.48 9.08
C LEU A 896 -10.54 -13.45 9.69
N ALA A 897 -11.36 -13.82 10.68
CA ALA A 897 -12.23 -12.90 11.43
C ALA A 897 -11.47 -11.91 12.35
N SER A 898 -10.17 -12.11 12.63
CA SER A 898 -9.38 -11.23 13.50
C SER A 898 -8.68 -10.09 12.76
N PHE A 899 -8.83 -9.99 11.45
CA PHE A 899 -8.23 -8.95 10.61
C PHE A 899 -9.29 -8.19 9.80
N ASP A 900 -10.37 -7.79 10.49
CA ASP A 900 -11.30 -6.82 9.93
C ASP A 900 -10.61 -5.45 9.89
N VAL A 901 -10.18 -5.04 8.69
CA VAL A 901 -9.57 -3.72 8.42
C VAL A 901 -10.69 -2.69 8.47
N GLY A 902 -11.08 -2.34 9.70
CA GLY A 902 -12.22 -1.48 10.00
C GLY A 902 -12.77 -1.66 11.42
N ALA A 903 -12.19 -2.53 12.26
CA ALA A 903 -12.74 -2.78 13.58
C ALA A 903 -12.68 -1.51 14.46
N ASP A 904 -13.85 -0.95 14.78
CA ASP A 904 -13.97 0.12 15.75
C ASP A 904 -13.52 -0.42 17.12
N GLY A 905 -12.41 0.10 17.65
CA GLY A 905 -11.89 -0.33 18.94
C GLY A 905 -12.88 -0.13 20.09
N LYS A 906 -13.88 0.76 19.93
CA LYS A 906 -15.00 0.90 20.87
C LYS A 906 -15.95 -0.28 20.82
N GLU A 907 -16.21 -0.83 19.63
CA GLU A 907 -17.06 -2.01 19.43
C GLU A 907 -16.39 -3.26 20.02
N ILE A 908 -15.08 -3.43 19.80
CA ILE A 908 -14.31 -4.50 20.44
C ILE A 908 -14.34 -4.36 21.97
N PHE A 909 -14.21 -3.14 22.48
CA PHE A 909 -14.33 -2.89 23.93
C PHE A 909 -15.74 -3.18 24.46
N ALA A 910 -16.80 -2.90 23.69
CA ALA A 910 -18.16 -3.27 24.03
C ALA A 910 -18.31 -4.80 24.14
N HIS A 911 -17.72 -5.56 23.21
CA HIS A 911 -17.68 -7.03 23.29
C HIS A 911 -16.96 -7.51 24.55
N TYR A 912 -15.79 -6.93 24.88
CA TYR A 912 -15.08 -7.22 26.13
C TYR A 912 -15.95 -6.99 27.37
N CYS A 913 -16.70 -5.89 27.40
CA CYS A 913 -17.62 -5.60 28.49
C CYS A 913 -18.72 -6.66 28.59
N THR A 914 -19.35 -7.04 27.47
CA THR A 914 -20.39 -8.08 27.46
C THR A 914 -19.85 -9.45 27.89
N ASP A 915 -18.66 -9.84 27.44
CA ASP A 915 -18.01 -11.08 27.83
C ASP A 915 -17.62 -11.10 29.31
N THR A 916 -17.20 -9.95 29.85
CA THR A 916 -16.87 -9.82 31.28
C THR A 916 -18.12 -9.95 32.14
N ILE A 917 -19.24 -9.34 31.72
CA ILE A 917 -20.54 -9.47 32.38
C ILE A 917 -21.04 -10.91 32.32
N ASP A 918 -20.94 -11.57 31.16
CA ASP A 918 -21.36 -12.96 31.00
C ASP A 918 -20.49 -13.92 31.82
N ALA A 919 -19.18 -13.71 31.86
CA ALA A 919 -18.25 -14.47 32.69
C ALA A 919 -18.55 -14.30 34.19
N LEU A 920 -18.86 -13.09 34.64
CA LEU A 920 -19.31 -12.82 36.01
C LEU A 920 -20.60 -13.60 36.31
N MET A 921 -21.62 -13.46 35.48
CA MET A 921 -22.92 -14.11 35.69
C MET A 921 -22.82 -15.64 35.65
N GLY A 922 -22.00 -16.20 34.76
CA GLY A 922 -21.73 -17.63 34.69
C GLY A 922 -21.01 -18.15 35.94
N ALA A 923 -20.02 -17.43 36.44
CA ALA A 923 -19.34 -17.78 37.68
C ALA A 923 -20.28 -17.71 38.90
N LEU A 924 -21.15 -16.69 38.94
CA LEU A 924 -22.16 -16.53 39.99
C LEU A 924 -23.19 -17.65 39.98
N ASP A 925 -23.71 -18.06 38.81
CA ASP A 925 -24.63 -19.20 38.70
C ASP A 925 -23.98 -20.51 39.15
N ALA A 926 -22.73 -20.77 38.72
CA ALA A 926 -22.00 -21.95 39.12
C ALA A 926 -21.78 -21.99 40.65
N ARG A 927 -21.37 -20.86 41.24
CA ARG A 927 -21.15 -20.77 42.69
C ARG A 927 -22.46 -20.84 43.49
N ALA A 928 -23.51 -20.20 43.00
CA ALA A 928 -24.85 -20.25 43.59
C ALA A 928 -25.39 -21.69 43.62
N ARG A 929 -25.24 -22.47 42.55
CA ARG A 929 -25.63 -23.90 42.53
C ARG A 929 -24.83 -24.76 43.51
N ALA A 930 -23.57 -24.42 43.75
CA ALA A 930 -22.71 -25.17 44.65
C ALA A 930 -23.03 -24.89 46.14
N LEU A 931 -23.39 -23.66 46.48
CA LEU A 931 -23.56 -23.22 47.88
C LEU A 931 -25.03 -23.07 48.32
N LEU A 932 -25.95 -22.77 47.41
CA LEU A 932 -27.37 -22.58 47.73
C LEU A 932 -28.16 -23.85 47.39
N GLN A 933 -28.92 -24.34 48.37
CA GLN A 933 -29.66 -25.60 48.27
C GLN A 933 -30.98 -25.48 47.48
N LYS A 934 -31.62 -24.31 47.52
CA LYS A 934 -32.96 -24.10 46.93
C LYS A 934 -32.85 -23.32 45.62
N LYS A 935 -33.44 -23.86 44.55
CA LYS A 935 -33.48 -23.22 43.22
C LYS A 935 -34.18 -21.86 43.23
N SER A 936 -35.21 -21.67 44.05
CA SER A 936 -35.87 -20.37 44.20
C SER A 936 -34.93 -19.28 44.72
N VAL A 937 -34.02 -19.61 45.65
CA VAL A 937 -33.03 -18.67 46.19
C VAL A 937 -31.96 -18.35 45.13
N ILE A 938 -31.53 -19.35 44.35
CA ILE A 938 -30.62 -19.15 43.20
C ILE A 938 -31.28 -18.20 42.18
N GLY A 939 -32.57 -18.38 41.90
CA GLY A 939 -33.34 -17.49 41.02
C GLY A 939 -33.36 -16.04 41.52
N VAL A 940 -33.59 -15.83 42.81
CA VAL A 940 -33.57 -14.48 43.42
C VAL A 940 -32.18 -13.85 43.34
N PHE A 941 -31.14 -14.58 43.72
CA PHE A 941 -29.76 -14.09 43.69
C PHE A 941 -29.31 -13.62 42.30
N LEU A 942 -29.60 -14.42 41.28
CA LEU A 942 -29.27 -14.08 39.89
C LEU A 942 -30.09 -12.88 39.39
N ALA A 943 -31.38 -12.81 39.71
CA ALA A 943 -32.23 -11.69 39.29
C ALA A 943 -31.83 -10.35 39.94
N ASN A 944 -31.44 -10.36 41.22
CA ASN A 944 -30.88 -9.18 41.89
C ASN A 944 -29.58 -8.73 41.22
N SER A 945 -28.69 -9.70 40.92
CA SER A 945 -27.41 -9.41 40.25
C SER A 945 -27.61 -8.78 38.87
N VAL A 946 -28.53 -9.31 38.05
CA VAL A 946 -28.87 -8.72 36.75
C VAL A 946 -29.40 -7.30 36.89
N THR A 947 -30.33 -7.06 37.82
CA THR A 947 -30.98 -5.75 38.01
C THR A 947 -29.97 -4.69 38.43
N ILE A 948 -29.01 -5.03 39.31
CA ILE A 948 -27.95 -4.12 39.73
C ILE A 948 -27.02 -3.78 38.56
N ILE A 949 -26.63 -4.78 37.76
CA ILE A 949 -25.78 -4.57 36.58
C ILE A 949 -26.46 -3.60 35.61
N GLU A 950 -27.73 -3.82 35.28
CA GLU A 950 -28.48 -2.94 34.38
C GLU A 950 -28.57 -1.50 34.90
N ARG A 951 -28.86 -1.33 36.20
CA ARG A 951 -28.96 -0.02 36.84
C ARG A 951 -27.63 0.73 36.77
N MET A 952 -26.53 0.07 37.14
CA MET A 952 -25.20 0.68 37.10
C MET A 952 -24.72 1.00 35.68
N ILE A 953 -25.10 0.20 34.68
CA ILE A 953 -24.78 0.50 33.28
C ILE A 953 -25.59 1.71 32.81
N ALA A 954 -26.90 1.73 33.07
CA ALA A 954 -27.81 2.81 32.65
C ALA A 954 -27.41 4.18 33.21
N ASP A 955 -26.89 4.22 34.43
CA ASP A 955 -26.45 5.45 35.11
C ASP A 955 -25.03 5.92 34.72
N SER A 956 -24.42 5.35 33.66
CA SER A 956 -23.02 5.62 33.29
C SER A 956 -22.78 5.74 31.78
N GLU A 957 -21.59 6.23 31.41
CA GLU A 957 -21.17 6.34 30.00
C GLU A 957 -21.12 4.97 29.27
N LEU A 958 -21.08 3.86 30.01
CA LEU A 958 -21.19 2.51 29.45
C LEU A 958 -22.53 2.27 28.73
N ALA A 959 -23.60 2.99 29.11
CA ALA A 959 -24.91 2.84 28.47
C ALA A 959 -24.82 3.09 26.95
N SER A 960 -24.09 4.14 26.55
CA SER A 960 -23.89 4.51 25.15
C SER A 960 -23.08 3.47 24.36
N LEU A 961 -22.17 2.76 25.04
CA LEU A 961 -21.32 1.74 24.42
C LEU A 961 -22.02 0.37 24.32
N LEU A 962 -23.01 0.11 25.18
CA LEU A 962 -23.71 -1.18 25.28
C LEU A 962 -25.14 -1.14 24.74
N GLU A 963 -25.55 -0.05 24.09
CA GLU A 963 -26.86 0.10 23.50
C GLU A 963 -27.15 -1.03 22.49
N GLY A 964 -28.29 -1.72 22.64
CA GLY A 964 -28.65 -2.89 21.82
C GLY A 964 -27.89 -4.19 22.13
N ARG A 965 -26.88 -4.17 23.01
CA ARG A 965 -26.02 -5.33 23.34
C ARG A 965 -26.30 -5.94 24.73
N LEU A 966 -27.14 -5.28 25.54
CA LEU A 966 -27.56 -5.78 26.86
C LEU A 966 -28.49 -7.01 26.80
N GLY A 967 -28.89 -7.47 25.61
CA GLY A 967 -29.65 -8.72 25.44
C GLY A 967 -28.93 -9.96 26.02
N VAL A 968 -27.62 -9.89 26.27
CA VAL A 968 -26.88 -10.92 27.02
C VAL A 968 -27.41 -11.11 28.44
N LEU A 969 -28.01 -10.09 29.06
CA LEU A 969 -28.60 -10.20 30.40
C LEU A 969 -29.97 -10.89 30.39
N ASP A 970 -30.69 -10.84 29.25
CA ASP A 970 -32.01 -11.48 29.13
C ASP A 970 -31.95 -12.99 29.30
N GLN A 971 -30.87 -13.64 28.85
CA GLN A 971 -30.70 -15.08 29.06
C GLN A 971 -30.60 -15.41 30.55
N TRP A 972 -29.89 -14.57 31.31
CA TRP A 972 -29.72 -14.72 32.75
C TRP A 972 -31.01 -14.40 33.50
N ARG A 973 -31.76 -13.39 33.06
CA ARG A 973 -33.10 -13.07 33.57
C ARG A 973 -34.08 -14.23 33.36
N LYS A 974 -34.12 -14.79 32.15
CA LYS A 974 -34.97 -15.96 31.81
C LYS A 974 -34.57 -17.18 32.66
N LYS A 975 -33.28 -17.42 32.85
CA LYS A 975 -32.77 -18.52 33.67
C LYS A 975 -33.11 -18.34 35.16
N ALA A 976 -32.95 -17.13 35.69
CA ALA A 976 -33.37 -16.78 37.05
C ALA A 976 -34.88 -16.99 37.25
N THR A 977 -35.68 -16.56 36.28
CA THR A 977 -37.14 -16.76 36.26
C THR A 977 -37.52 -18.24 36.20
N SER A 978 -36.86 -19.03 35.36
CA SER A 978 -37.10 -20.48 35.29
C SER A 978 -36.82 -21.18 36.61
N PHE A 979 -35.75 -20.78 37.30
CA PHE A 979 -35.40 -21.35 38.60
C PHE A 979 -36.40 -20.98 39.70
N TYR A 980 -36.87 -19.74 39.66
CA TYR A 980 -37.86 -19.27 40.61
C TYR A 980 -39.23 -19.94 40.38
N THR A 981 -39.70 -19.96 39.13
CA THR A 981 -41.00 -20.51 38.73
C THR A 981 -41.09 -22.04 38.78
N GLU A 982 -39.98 -22.76 38.97
CA GLU A 982 -40.01 -24.20 39.22
C GLU A 982 -40.85 -24.54 40.46
N THR A 983 -40.75 -23.72 41.52
CA THR A 983 -41.60 -23.86 42.71
C THR A 983 -43.09 -23.67 42.40
N CYS A 984 -43.43 -22.80 41.44
CA CYS A 984 -44.81 -22.64 40.98
C CYS A 984 -45.32 -23.85 40.21
N LYS A 985 -44.45 -24.56 39.49
CA LYS A 985 -44.81 -25.80 38.79
C LYS A 985 -45.15 -26.90 39.80
N ASP A 986 -44.36 -27.05 40.85
CA ASP A 986 -44.64 -28.03 41.92
C ASP A 986 -46.02 -27.81 42.55
N VAL A 987 -46.36 -26.55 42.82
CA VAL A 987 -47.70 -26.17 43.33
C VAL A 987 -48.79 -26.47 42.28
N SER A 988 -48.52 -26.19 41.01
CA SER A 988 -49.47 -26.38 39.90
C SER A 988 -49.79 -27.85 39.61
N VAL A 989 -48.89 -28.80 39.94
CA VAL A 989 -49.13 -30.25 39.75
C VAL A 989 -50.41 -30.71 40.45
N HIS A 990 -50.72 -30.13 41.61
CA HIS A 990 -51.94 -30.47 42.35
C HIS A 990 -53.24 -30.04 41.66
N LEU A 991 -53.16 -29.18 40.63
CA LEU A 991 -54.30 -28.62 39.90
C LEU A 991 -54.59 -29.31 38.55
N PHE A 992 -53.73 -30.23 38.10
CA PHE A 992 -53.94 -30.97 36.85
C PHE A 992 -54.81 -32.23 37.03
N ASP A 993 -55.62 -32.56 36.01
CA ASP A 993 -56.42 -33.77 35.94
C ASP A 993 -55.74 -34.83 35.07
N VAL A 994 -55.61 -36.07 35.56
CA VAL A 994 -55.20 -37.24 34.76
C VAL A 994 -56.49 -37.93 34.31
N ILE A 995 -56.89 -37.72 33.05
CA ILE A 995 -58.03 -38.44 32.47
C ILE A 995 -57.52 -39.80 31.99
N HIS A 996 -57.81 -40.88 32.72
CA HIS A 996 -57.68 -42.24 32.16
C HIS A 996 -58.85 -42.45 31.18
N THR A 997 -58.62 -42.18 29.89
CA THR A 997 -59.59 -42.50 28.83
C THR A 997 -59.67 -44.01 28.64
N ASN A 998 -60.66 -44.64 29.26
CA ASN A 998 -61.13 -45.96 28.82
C ASN A 998 -62.65 -46.05 28.98
N ARG A 999 -63.40 -45.23 28.22
CA ARG A 999 -64.79 -45.45 27.80
C ARG A 999 -65.24 -44.38 26.79
N SER A 1000 -66.02 -44.85 25.84
CA SER A 1000 -66.43 -44.24 24.57
C SER A 1000 -67.47 -43.12 24.73
N GLN A 1001 -67.02 -41.89 24.93
CA GLN A 1001 -67.62 -40.64 24.41
C GLN A 1001 -66.74 -39.46 24.81
N ARG A 1002 -66.26 -38.71 23.82
CA ARG A 1002 -65.45 -37.50 24.01
C ARG A 1002 -66.41 -36.31 24.22
N PRO A 1003 -66.37 -35.55 25.34
CA PRO A 1003 -66.97 -34.23 25.34
C PRO A 1003 -66.13 -33.35 24.40
N PRO A 1004 -66.74 -32.49 23.57
CA PRO A 1004 -65.98 -31.61 22.69
C PRO A 1004 -65.13 -30.66 23.53
N SER A 1005 -63.82 -30.77 23.38
CA SER A 1005 -62.87 -29.78 23.88
C SER A 1005 -63.02 -28.50 23.07
N GLY A 1006 -63.93 -27.61 23.49
CA GLY A 1006 -64.12 -26.29 22.86
C GLY A 1006 -65.53 -25.68 22.90
N GLY A 1007 -66.30 -25.82 23.98
CA GLY A 1007 -67.59 -25.14 24.13
C GLY A 1007 -67.66 -24.26 25.37
N GLY A 1008 -67.84 -22.95 25.20
CA GLY A 1008 -68.00 -21.95 26.27
C GLY A 1008 -69.32 -22.03 27.05
N GLY A 1009 -69.75 -23.23 27.44
CA GLY A 1009 -70.88 -23.41 28.36
C GLY A 1009 -70.42 -23.30 29.82
N MET A 1010 -71.25 -22.69 30.69
CA MET A 1010 -71.01 -22.67 32.14
C MET A 1010 -70.76 -24.09 32.65
N ILE A 1011 -69.56 -24.32 33.20
CA ILE A 1011 -69.22 -25.56 33.87
C ILE A 1011 -69.97 -25.57 35.21
N ASP A 1012 -71.06 -26.34 35.31
CA ASP A 1012 -71.77 -26.51 36.58
C ASP A 1012 -71.05 -27.54 37.46
N SER A 1013 -70.29 -27.06 38.45
CA SER A 1013 -69.58 -27.91 39.42
C SER A 1013 -70.51 -28.92 40.10
N ALA A 1014 -71.75 -28.53 40.43
CA ALA A 1014 -72.70 -29.41 41.10
C ALA A 1014 -73.08 -30.62 40.24
N SER A 1015 -73.21 -30.44 38.92
CA SER A 1015 -73.47 -31.52 37.98
C SER A 1015 -72.30 -32.53 37.89
N ILE A 1016 -71.06 -32.03 37.84
CA ILE A 1016 -69.85 -32.85 37.79
C ILE A 1016 -69.69 -33.62 39.09
N MET A 1017 -69.97 -33.00 40.24
CA MET A 1017 -69.92 -33.65 41.55
C MET A 1017 -70.96 -34.75 41.73
N LYS A 1018 -72.11 -34.70 41.04
CA LYS A 1018 -73.08 -35.81 41.04
C LYS A 1018 -72.60 -37.01 40.23
N ALA A 1019 -71.80 -36.79 39.18
CA ALA A 1019 -71.31 -37.85 38.28
C ALA A 1019 -70.06 -38.60 38.80
N LEU A 1020 -69.34 -38.06 39.80
CA LEU A 1020 -68.12 -38.66 40.34
C LEU A 1020 -68.37 -39.70 41.44
N GLY A 1021 -67.55 -40.76 41.44
CA GLY A 1021 -67.54 -41.78 42.48
C GLY A 1021 -66.96 -41.27 43.81
N SER A 1022 -67.18 -42.02 44.90
CA SER A 1022 -66.67 -41.69 46.24
C SER A 1022 -65.13 -41.55 46.27
N LYS A 1023 -64.44 -42.43 45.54
CA LYS A 1023 -62.96 -42.42 45.42
C LYS A 1023 -62.43 -41.16 44.74
N ASP A 1024 -63.09 -40.70 43.68
CA ASP A 1024 -62.67 -39.50 42.93
C ASP A 1024 -62.91 -38.23 43.75
N LYS A 1025 -63.99 -38.19 44.54
CA LYS A 1025 -64.29 -37.10 45.48
C LYS A 1025 -63.23 -36.97 46.57
N GLU A 1026 -62.75 -38.07 47.13
CA GLU A 1026 -61.63 -38.05 48.10
C GLU A 1026 -60.31 -37.61 47.45
N GLN A 1027 -60.03 -38.01 46.21
CA GLN A 1027 -58.86 -37.54 45.47
C GLN A 1027 -58.89 -36.03 45.23
N ILE A 1028 -60.04 -35.45 44.89
CA ILE A 1028 -60.19 -33.99 44.70
C ILE A 1028 -59.97 -33.24 46.01
N LYS A 1029 -60.51 -33.74 47.14
CA LYS A 1029 -60.25 -33.14 48.46
C LYS A 1029 -58.76 -33.18 48.82
N ALA A 1030 -58.09 -34.31 48.55
CA ALA A 1030 -56.65 -34.45 48.78
C ALA A 1030 -55.84 -33.46 47.93
N LYS A 1031 -56.24 -33.23 46.67
CA LYS A 1031 -55.63 -32.21 45.79
C LYS A 1031 -55.77 -30.78 46.34
N PHE A 1032 -56.96 -30.39 46.82
CA PHE A 1032 -57.15 -29.07 47.44
C PHE A 1032 -56.29 -28.89 48.70
N THR A 1033 -56.24 -29.88 49.58
CA THR A 1033 -55.40 -29.83 50.80
C THR A 1033 -53.91 -29.72 50.45
N ALA A 1034 -53.43 -30.53 49.50
CA ALA A 1034 -52.05 -30.51 49.05
C ALA A 1034 -51.70 -29.17 48.38
N PHE A 1035 -52.60 -28.62 47.55
CA PHE A 1035 -52.42 -27.31 46.95
C PHE A 1035 -52.31 -26.20 48.02
N ASN A 1036 -53.23 -26.16 49.00
CA ASN A 1036 -53.22 -25.12 50.03
C ASN A 1036 -51.90 -25.11 50.82
N ALA A 1037 -51.43 -26.29 51.24
CA ALA A 1037 -50.17 -26.42 51.99
C ALA A 1037 -48.96 -25.96 51.17
N SER A 1038 -48.85 -26.41 49.91
CA SER A 1038 -47.75 -26.04 49.01
C SER A 1038 -47.79 -24.57 48.60
N PHE A 1039 -48.98 -24.00 48.38
CA PHE A 1039 -49.18 -22.59 48.02
C PHE A 1039 -48.82 -21.65 49.17
N ASP A 1040 -49.23 -21.97 50.40
CA ASP A 1040 -48.93 -21.16 51.59
C ASP A 1040 -47.42 -21.13 51.92
N ASP A 1041 -46.75 -22.28 51.83
CA ASP A 1041 -45.29 -22.37 52.01
C ASP A 1041 -44.54 -21.56 50.94
N MET A 1042 -44.99 -21.62 49.68
CA MET A 1042 -44.41 -20.82 48.59
C MET A 1042 -44.59 -19.31 48.84
N VAL A 1043 -45.78 -18.86 49.26
CA VAL A 1043 -46.06 -17.45 49.58
C VAL A 1043 -45.23 -16.95 50.76
N SER A 1044 -45.10 -17.76 51.82
CA SER A 1044 -44.28 -17.43 52.98
C SER A 1044 -42.80 -17.27 52.59
N ARG A 1045 -42.28 -18.16 51.75
CA ARG A 1045 -40.88 -18.09 51.27
C ARG A 1045 -40.64 -16.86 50.39
N HIS A 1046 -41.56 -16.54 49.48
CA HIS A 1046 -41.45 -15.33 48.64
C HIS A 1046 -41.28 -14.06 49.49
N ARG A 1047 -42.02 -13.95 50.61
CA ARG A 1047 -41.91 -12.80 51.51
C ARG A 1047 -40.58 -12.71 52.26
N GLN A 1048 -39.92 -13.84 52.51
CA GLN A 1048 -38.66 -13.93 53.25
C GLN A 1048 -37.41 -13.65 52.41
N TYR A 1049 -37.51 -13.76 51.07
CA TYR A 1049 -36.37 -13.50 50.19
C TYR A 1049 -36.05 -12.01 50.08
N SER A 1050 -34.75 -11.70 50.03
CA SER A 1050 -34.24 -10.34 49.80
C SER A 1050 -34.22 -10.09 48.28
N MET A 1051 -35.14 -9.25 47.80
CA MET A 1051 -35.33 -8.96 46.37
C MET A 1051 -35.28 -7.46 46.13
N GLU A 1052 -34.60 -7.05 45.06
CA GLU A 1052 -34.78 -5.71 44.48
C GLU A 1052 -36.26 -5.50 44.12
N ARG A 1053 -36.70 -4.24 44.13
CA ARG A 1053 -38.11 -3.88 43.91
C ARG A 1053 -38.65 -4.42 42.58
N GLU A 1054 -37.85 -4.31 41.54
CA GLU A 1054 -38.15 -4.73 40.17
C GLU A 1054 -38.25 -6.27 40.08
N VAL A 1055 -37.37 -6.98 40.79
CA VAL A 1055 -37.35 -8.45 40.85
C VAL A 1055 -38.58 -8.98 41.58
N ARG A 1056 -38.97 -8.35 42.70
CA ARG A 1056 -40.16 -8.72 43.47
C ARG A 1056 -41.43 -8.63 42.61
N GLN A 1057 -41.60 -7.50 41.92
CA GLN A 1057 -42.74 -7.30 41.02
C GLN A 1057 -42.76 -8.29 39.86
N MET A 1058 -41.59 -8.59 39.27
CA MET A 1058 -41.46 -9.55 38.18
C MET A 1058 -41.91 -10.95 38.62
N PHE A 1059 -41.37 -11.45 39.73
CA PHE A 1059 -41.73 -12.78 40.24
C PHE A 1059 -43.17 -12.87 40.75
N ALA A 1060 -43.71 -11.83 41.39
CA ALA A 1060 -45.10 -11.80 41.80
C ALA A 1060 -46.05 -11.94 40.60
N LYS A 1061 -45.78 -11.22 39.50
CA LYS A 1061 -46.54 -11.34 38.23
C LYS A 1061 -46.46 -12.75 37.65
N ASP A 1062 -45.28 -13.34 37.61
CA ASP A 1062 -45.08 -14.69 37.05
C ASP A 1062 -45.79 -15.76 37.89
N MET A 1063 -45.73 -15.65 39.22
CA MET A 1063 -46.48 -16.52 40.14
C MET A 1063 -47.98 -16.45 39.87
N GLN A 1064 -48.52 -15.22 39.79
CA GLN A 1064 -49.93 -14.99 39.51
C GLN A 1064 -50.33 -15.58 38.16
N ARG A 1065 -49.58 -15.27 37.10
CA ARG A 1065 -49.85 -15.72 35.73
C ARG A 1065 -49.87 -17.25 35.59
N LEU A 1066 -49.01 -17.96 36.32
CA LEU A 1066 -48.92 -19.42 36.23
C LEU A 1066 -50.02 -20.12 37.03
N ILE A 1067 -50.30 -19.66 38.25
CA ILE A 1067 -51.14 -20.41 39.20
C ILE A 1067 -52.60 -19.97 39.15
N GLU A 1068 -52.88 -18.66 39.06
CA GLU A 1068 -54.25 -18.14 39.15
C GLU A 1068 -55.20 -18.73 38.09
N PRO A 1069 -54.82 -18.84 36.79
CA PRO A 1069 -55.71 -19.41 35.78
C PRO A 1069 -55.97 -20.90 35.98
N LEU A 1070 -54.97 -21.65 36.44
CA LEU A 1070 -55.09 -23.08 36.72
C LEU A 1070 -56.00 -23.31 37.93
N TYR A 1071 -55.81 -22.51 38.98
CA TYR A 1071 -56.65 -22.57 40.18
C TYR A 1071 -58.09 -22.20 39.85
N ASN A 1072 -58.32 -21.13 39.10
CA ASN A 1072 -59.65 -20.69 38.71
C ASN A 1072 -60.40 -21.78 37.93
N ARG A 1073 -59.73 -22.46 36.99
CA ARG A 1073 -60.32 -23.58 36.24
C ARG A 1073 -60.62 -24.79 37.13
N PHE A 1074 -59.71 -25.12 38.06
CA PHE A 1074 -59.89 -26.23 38.99
C PHE A 1074 -61.04 -25.94 39.99
N TRP A 1075 -61.10 -24.70 40.48
CA TRP A 1075 -62.14 -24.20 41.36
C TRP A 1075 -63.51 -24.19 40.65
N ASP A 1076 -63.61 -23.68 39.42
CA ASP A 1076 -64.85 -23.68 38.64
C ASP A 1076 -65.44 -25.08 38.47
N ARG A 1077 -64.58 -26.09 38.34
CA ARG A 1077 -64.99 -27.47 38.17
C ARG A 1077 -65.40 -28.16 39.48
N TYR A 1078 -64.75 -27.83 40.60
CA TYR A 1078 -64.79 -28.66 41.81
C TYR A 1078 -65.15 -27.95 43.13
N HIS A 1079 -65.42 -26.65 43.15
CA HIS A 1079 -65.66 -25.89 44.40
C HIS A 1079 -66.83 -26.43 45.25
N GLU A 1080 -67.86 -27.02 44.64
CA GLU A 1080 -69.02 -27.60 45.35
C GLU A 1080 -68.67 -28.88 46.16
N ILE A 1081 -67.45 -29.43 46.03
CA ILE A 1081 -66.99 -30.60 46.79
C ILE A 1081 -67.06 -30.40 48.31
N ASP A 1082 -66.92 -29.15 48.75
CA ASP A 1082 -66.88 -28.75 50.16
C ASP A 1082 -68.21 -28.15 50.63
N LYS A 1083 -69.21 -28.00 49.74
CA LYS A 1083 -70.54 -27.43 50.04
C LYS A 1083 -70.48 -26.11 50.82
N GLY A 1084 -69.49 -25.26 50.52
CA GLY A 1084 -69.29 -23.98 51.20
C GLY A 1084 -68.79 -24.07 52.65
N LYS A 1085 -68.34 -25.24 53.14
CA LYS A 1085 -67.86 -25.42 54.52
C LYS A 1085 -66.43 -24.94 54.78
N GLY A 1086 -65.66 -24.64 53.72
CA GLY A 1086 -64.29 -24.11 53.82
C GLY A 1086 -63.27 -25.06 54.47
N LYS A 1087 -63.59 -26.36 54.58
CA LYS A 1087 -62.71 -27.37 55.18
C LYS A 1087 -61.59 -27.79 54.23
N TYR A 1088 -61.86 -27.83 52.92
CA TYR A 1088 -60.92 -28.25 51.89
C TYR A 1088 -60.64 -27.12 50.89
N VAL A 1089 -61.69 -26.37 50.48
CA VAL A 1089 -61.55 -25.23 49.57
C VAL A 1089 -61.29 -23.97 50.40
N LYS A 1090 -60.01 -23.62 50.59
CA LYS A 1090 -59.57 -22.49 51.43
C LYS A 1090 -59.73 -21.12 50.76
N TYR A 1091 -59.52 -21.05 49.45
CA TYR A 1091 -59.54 -19.81 48.68
C TYR A 1091 -60.73 -19.80 47.71
N ASP A 1092 -61.46 -18.70 47.66
CA ASP A 1092 -62.28 -18.39 46.49
C ASP A 1092 -61.44 -17.59 45.48
N LYS A 1093 -62.04 -17.27 44.32
CA LYS A 1093 -61.35 -16.54 43.24
C LYS A 1093 -60.86 -15.15 43.69
N ALA A 1094 -61.60 -14.46 44.55
CA ALA A 1094 -61.22 -13.13 45.02
C ALA A 1094 -60.09 -13.22 46.08
N ALA A 1095 -60.18 -14.19 46.98
CA ALA A 1095 -59.21 -14.43 48.04
C ALA A 1095 -57.84 -14.83 47.48
N ILE A 1096 -57.78 -15.72 46.47
CA ILE A 1096 -56.50 -16.09 45.86
C ILE A 1096 -55.88 -14.92 45.07
N ALA A 1097 -56.68 -14.12 44.37
CA ALA A 1097 -56.22 -12.92 43.68
C ALA A 1097 -55.68 -11.84 44.65
N ALA A 1098 -56.30 -11.68 45.82
CA ALA A 1098 -55.84 -10.79 46.88
C ALA A 1098 -54.49 -11.25 47.45
N VAL A 1099 -54.25 -12.56 47.58
CA VAL A 1099 -52.95 -13.09 48.01
C VAL A 1099 -51.85 -12.69 47.02
N PHE A 1100 -52.04 -12.86 45.70
CA PHE A 1100 -51.06 -12.42 44.70
C PHE A 1100 -50.84 -10.90 44.73
N SER A 1101 -51.91 -10.12 44.89
CA SER A 1101 -51.83 -8.66 45.01
C SER A 1101 -50.96 -8.22 46.20
N SER A 1102 -50.90 -9.02 47.28
CA SER A 1102 -50.06 -8.76 48.45
C SER A 1102 -48.56 -9.08 48.25
N LEU A 1103 -48.17 -9.66 47.12
CA LEU A 1103 -46.78 -10.04 46.82
C LEU A 1103 -46.02 -8.97 46.01
N TYR A 1104 -46.73 -7.98 45.47
CA TYR A 1104 -46.17 -6.91 44.64
C TYR A 1104 -45.31 -5.91 45.39
#